data_AF-A0A7Y6BTK4-F1
#
_entry.id   AF-A0A7Y6BTK4-F1
#
_cell.length_a   1.000
_cell.length_b   1.000
_cell.length_c   1.000
_cell.angle_alpha   90.00
_cell.angle_beta   90.00
_cell.angle_gamma   90.00
#
_symmetry.space_group_name_H-M   'P 1'
#
loop_
_entity.id
_entity.type
_entity.pdbx_description
1 polymer ?
#
loop_
_entity_poly.entity_id
_entity_poly.type
_entity_poly.pdbx_seq_one_letter_code
_entity_poly.pdbx_strand_id
1 'polypeptide(L)'
;MTTYFDEPQSMNYRFGEDQDQVLKVLAERYIGANAQADFVYRVFQKSGILQNEKGLYDLNLSERFPDTQKGQLAYAAALVWGDEDRNLDVLIRCYGPVRFYFNEQLVYRSTVMDEINPDATVKLGIDIKPGWNTLLLEMRYTPAGFGCQFGSDEGKVRILNVLAPFQERQGQAGWVYSKPVSRDEALSFITSGGSHPDWNLRGMEQDHQLEWLPETEWPVEMKNKPTLQRLYGHLPGQRVYAWSRINNSDSTGSSIRLSGHSSGPLTIWLNGIPAVQLKEAGSFESEVHAPFGRSDLLVCSECSSDTAEPWQFTLNAAVNGKQLELELPRHVHGASGEKWMYVGPFEYDVEPDVKEMMRTDRVYTLSVSQDSNGEGSQHVHTKRTYWQLDQPDAWIRPYYENAMLSNKWTVGSVTNYGRWDYPLGVTVYGLLQTGRYLHRPDIIHYATEHVQACTRMYDYSLWDREQYGFPAVNQQLVMLKMLDNCGSFGSAMLEAYPECHEPTFLPIAERIADFMPSRLERQEDGAFYRECIGEFAENTMWADDLYMSTPFLVRYARLSGNTFALDEAARQFILYRKYLFMPEFKIMSHVYDFKYDQATRIPWGRGNGWTLFSLTEVLEALPEEHPDRPALIDFFNELCEGYAALQGKDGLWHQVLNDSETYQEASCTAMFAYGFARGVRFGWLQQPNRYIKASERAWNGLTCKAIDRQGNVHGVCSGSRYAFTAEYYDKDLLTVTNDNHGIGIMMLAGTEVAKMKEYLTRHTKTSTAVTHS
;
A
#
# COMPACT_ATOMS: atom_id res chain seq x y z
N MET A 1 -30.71 -13.40 17.18
CA MET A 1 -29.45 -14.15 17.39
C MET A 1 -28.71 -14.11 16.07
N THR A 2 -27.61 -13.38 15.99
CA THR A 2 -26.79 -13.36 14.79
C THR A 2 -26.01 -14.67 14.74
N THR A 3 -26.26 -15.48 13.71
CA THR A 3 -25.54 -16.73 13.48
C THR A 3 -25.06 -16.66 12.03
N TYR A 4 -23.76 -16.59 11.82
CA TYR A 4 -23.17 -16.37 10.50
C TYR A 4 -23.07 -17.67 9.68
N PHE A 5 -23.02 -18.81 10.37
CA PHE A 5 -22.93 -20.15 9.80
C PHE A 5 -23.56 -21.18 10.74
N ASP A 6 -23.91 -22.36 10.22
CA ASP A 6 -24.47 -23.44 11.02
C ASP A 6 -23.43 -24.05 11.98
N GLU A 7 -23.87 -24.54 13.16
CA GLU A 7 -22.99 -25.08 14.20
C GLU A 7 -21.93 -26.09 13.70
N PRO A 8 -22.23 -27.06 12.81
CA PRO A 8 -21.22 -27.99 12.27
C PRO A 8 -20.13 -27.34 11.42
N GLN A 9 -20.32 -26.08 11.03
CA GLN A 9 -19.33 -25.26 10.33
C GLN A 9 -18.46 -24.47 11.31
N SER A 10 -18.74 -24.43 12.62
CA SER A 10 -17.94 -23.67 13.59
C SER A 10 -16.58 -24.31 13.88
N MET A 11 -15.61 -23.47 14.27
CA MET A 11 -14.33 -23.95 14.82
C MET A 11 -14.53 -24.80 16.07
N ASN A 12 -15.40 -24.36 16.98
CA ASN A 12 -15.66 -25.06 18.23
C ASN A 12 -16.25 -26.45 18.01
N TYR A 13 -17.18 -26.62 17.06
CA TYR A 13 -17.69 -27.95 16.72
C TYR A 13 -16.58 -28.86 16.18
N ARG A 14 -15.65 -28.31 15.38
CA ARG A 14 -14.59 -29.10 14.73
C ARG A 14 -13.45 -29.46 15.69
N PHE A 15 -13.02 -28.52 16.52
CA PHE A 15 -11.79 -28.63 17.32
C PHE A 15 -12.02 -28.48 18.83
N GLY A 16 -13.25 -28.23 19.27
CA GLY A 16 -13.59 -28.00 20.68
C GLY A 16 -12.89 -26.76 21.23
N GLU A 17 -12.27 -26.92 22.40
CA GLU A 17 -11.49 -25.89 23.06
C GLU A 17 -10.00 -25.89 22.67
N ASP A 18 -9.60 -26.58 21.60
CA ASP A 18 -8.22 -26.59 21.10
C ASP A 18 -7.87 -25.23 20.44
N GLN A 19 -7.40 -24.30 21.28
CA GLN A 19 -7.10 -22.93 20.89
C GLN A 19 -5.94 -22.86 19.90
N ASP A 20 -4.92 -23.71 20.06
CA ASP A 20 -3.74 -23.76 19.21
C ASP A 20 -4.13 -24.12 17.78
N GLN A 21 -5.02 -25.11 17.63
CA GLN A 21 -5.52 -25.52 16.32
C GLN A 21 -6.40 -24.44 15.67
N VAL A 22 -7.20 -23.70 16.44
CA VAL A 22 -7.97 -22.55 15.93
C VAL A 22 -7.06 -21.44 15.42
N LEU A 23 -6.06 -21.05 16.22
CA LEU A 23 -5.08 -20.01 15.86
C LEU A 23 -4.28 -20.39 14.63
N LYS A 24 -3.84 -21.65 14.54
CA LYS A 24 -3.15 -22.18 13.37
C LYS A 24 -3.97 -22.02 12.10
N VAL A 25 -5.24 -22.44 12.12
CA VAL A 25 -6.10 -22.38 10.92
C VAL A 25 -6.43 -20.93 10.53
N LEU A 26 -6.63 -20.01 11.49
CA LEU A 26 -6.79 -18.58 11.20
C LEU A 26 -5.60 -18.00 10.45
N ALA A 27 -4.38 -18.24 10.96
CA ALA A 27 -3.16 -17.74 10.34
C ALA A 27 -2.93 -18.36 8.95
N GLU A 28 -3.07 -19.68 8.82
CA GLU A 28 -2.90 -20.39 7.55
C GLU A 28 -3.95 -19.98 6.51
N ARG A 29 -5.19 -19.72 6.93
CA ARG A 29 -6.25 -19.22 6.04
C ARG A 29 -5.91 -17.84 5.49
N TYR A 30 -5.45 -16.93 6.34
CA TYR A 30 -5.06 -15.58 5.92
C TYR A 30 -3.85 -15.61 4.97
N ILE A 31 -2.79 -16.35 5.33
CA ILE A 31 -1.58 -16.49 4.50
C ILE A 31 -1.94 -17.11 3.14
N GLY A 32 -2.77 -18.17 3.12
CA GLY A 32 -3.20 -18.82 1.89
C GLY A 32 -4.05 -17.93 0.99
N ALA A 33 -4.82 -16.98 1.55
CA ALA A 33 -5.59 -16.01 0.78
C ALA A 33 -4.73 -14.83 0.26
N ASN A 34 -3.58 -14.58 0.88
CA ASN A 34 -2.72 -13.43 0.61
C ASN A 34 -1.31 -13.92 0.27
N ALA A 35 -1.16 -14.63 -0.85
CA ALA A 35 0.14 -15.14 -1.27
C ALA A 35 1.19 -14.02 -1.40
N GLN A 36 2.45 -14.36 -1.15
CA GLN A 36 3.61 -13.47 -1.25
C GLN A 36 3.92 -13.14 -2.72
N ALA A 37 3.04 -12.38 -3.36
CA ALA A 37 3.25 -11.85 -4.71
C ALA A 37 3.94 -10.48 -4.61
N ASP A 38 4.96 -10.30 -5.44
CA ASP A 38 5.68 -9.03 -5.55
C ASP A 38 4.84 -7.97 -6.27
N PHE A 39 5.32 -6.72 -6.30
CA PHE A 39 4.71 -5.65 -7.08
C PHE A 39 4.67 -6.00 -8.57
N VAL A 40 3.64 -5.52 -9.28
CA VAL A 40 3.59 -5.67 -10.74
C VAL A 40 4.38 -4.54 -11.37
N TYR A 41 5.48 -4.90 -12.04
CA TYR A 41 6.28 -3.95 -12.81
C TYR A 41 5.68 -3.79 -14.21
N ARG A 42 5.49 -2.54 -14.64
CA ARG A 42 4.94 -2.20 -15.95
C ARG A 42 5.83 -1.17 -16.63
N VAL A 43 5.84 -1.21 -17.95
CA VAL A 43 6.33 -0.10 -18.76
C VAL A 43 5.38 1.08 -18.60
N PHE A 44 5.97 2.24 -18.38
CA PHE A 44 5.27 3.50 -18.14
C PHE A 44 5.98 4.62 -18.90
N GLN A 45 5.27 5.31 -19.78
CA GLN A 45 5.81 6.44 -20.53
C GLN A 45 5.62 7.74 -19.74
N LYS A 46 6.72 8.37 -19.34
CA LYS A 46 6.68 9.61 -18.56
C LYS A 46 6.09 10.79 -19.34
N SER A 47 6.19 10.75 -20.67
CA SER A 47 5.58 11.71 -21.61
C SER A 47 4.05 11.58 -21.70
N GLY A 48 3.47 10.51 -21.17
CA GLY A 48 2.03 10.26 -21.12
C GLY A 48 1.27 11.17 -20.16
N ILE A 49 0.05 10.75 -19.80
CA ILE A 49 -0.79 11.45 -18.83
C ILE A 49 -0.39 11.06 -17.41
N LEU A 50 0.10 12.04 -16.65
CA LEU A 50 0.55 11.87 -15.26
C LEU A 50 -0.58 12.20 -14.28
N GLN A 51 -0.44 11.70 -13.04
CA GLN A 51 -1.33 12.08 -11.94
C GLN A 51 -0.80 13.34 -11.25
N ASN A 52 -1.72 14.17 -10.74
CA ASN A 52 -1.38 15.25 -9.83
C ASN A 52 -1.27 14.75 -8.38
N GLU A 53 -0.95 15.65 -7.45
CA GLU A 53 -0.81 15.37 -6.00
C GLU A 53 -2.06 14.79 -5.32
N LYS A 54 -3.23 14.89 -5.96
CA LYS A 54 -4.51 14.33 -5.50
C LYS A 54 -4.80 12.95 -6.09
N GLY A 55 -3.92 12.45 -6.96
CA GLY A 55 -4.07 11.17 -7.65
C GLY A 55 -4.99 11.22 -8.88
N LEU A 56 -5.35 12.42 -9.36
CA LEU A 56 -6.13 12.59 -10.59
C LEU A 56 -5.18 12.68 -11.78
N TYR A 57 -5.40 11.87 -12.81
CA TYR A 57 -4.75 12.00 -14.11
C TYR A 57 -5.08 13.37 -14.72
N ASP A 58 -4.07 14.13 -15.10
CA ASP A 58 -4.23 15.48 -15.64
C ASP A 58 -4.14 15.49 -17.18
N LEU A 59 -5.30 15.51 -17.83
CA LEU A 59 -5.44 15.60 -19.28
C LEU A 59 -5.61 17.06 -19.72
N ASN A 60 -4.76 17.97 -19.25
CA ASN A 60 -4.70 19.34 -19.76
C ASN A 60 -4.13 19.35 -21.19
N LEU A 61 -5.02 19.29 -22.18
CA LEU A 61 -4.64 19.24 -23.59
C LEU A 61 -4.30 20.61 -24.17
N SER A 62 -4.69 21.70 -23.51
CA SER A 62 -4.33 23.07 -23.94
C SER A 62 -2.82 23.28 -23.85
N GLU A 63 -2.18 22.77 -22.78
CA GLU A 63 -0.73 22.86 -22.60
C GLU A 63 0.02 21.97 -23.58
N ARG A 64 -0.54 20.81 -23.93
CA ARG A 64 0.08 19.86 -24.86
C ARG A 64 -0.07 20.26 -26.32
N PHE A 65 -1.17 20.93 -26.67
CA PHE A 65 -1.51 21.32 -28.04
C PHE A 65 -1.93 22.79 -28.11
N PRO A 66 -0.98 23.74 -27.94
CA PRO A 66 -1.29 25.17 -27.89
C PRO A 66 -1.89 25.72 -29.20
N ASP A 67 -1.62 25.07 -30.33
CA ASP A 67 -2.08 25.47 -31.66
C ASP A 67 -3.47 24.90 -32.03
N THR A 68 -4.17 24.28 -31.08
CA THR A 68 -5.50 23.70 -31.31
C THR A 68 -6.52 24.77 -31.70
N GLN A 69 -7.35 24.47 -32.69
CA GLN A 69 -8.41 25.34 -33.19
C GLN A 69 -9.76 25.04 -32.55
N LYS A 70 -10.54 26.09 -32.30
CA LYS A 70 -11.86 25.99 -31.64
C LYS A 70 -12.73 24.92 -32.30
N GLY A 71 -13.23 23.99 -31.49
CA GLY A 71 -14.13 22.92 -31.94
C GLY A 71 -13.44 21.63 -32.37
N GLN A 72 -12.10 21.60 -32.44
CA GLN A 72 -11.36 20.34 -32.57
C GLN A 72 -11.58 19.44 -31.35
N LEU A 73 -11.43 18.14 -31.59
CA LEU A 73 -11.68 17.07 -30.63
C LEU A 73 -10.39 16.32 -30.36
N ALA A 74 -10.25 15.79 -29.15
CA ALA A 74 -9.25 14.78 -28.83
C ALA A 74 -9.89 13.70 -27.97
N TYR A 75 -9.30 12.51 -28.04
CA TYR A 75 -9.78 11.34 -27.33
C TYR A 75 -8.71 10.86 -26.35
N ALA A 76 -9.11 10.35 -25.19
CA ALA A 76 -8.23 9.61 -24.31
C ALA A 76 -8.89 8.30 -23.91
N ALA A 77 -8.13 7.21 -23.95
CA ALA A 77 -8.62 5.87 -23.72
C ALA A 77 -7.73 5.09 -22.74
N ALA A 78 -8.36 4.21 -21.97
CA ALA A 78 -7.73 3.41 -20.94
C ALA A 78 -8.51 2.10 -20.70
N LEU A 79 -7.82 1.13 -20.12
CA LEU A 79 -8.40 -0.11 -19.61
C LEU A 79 -8.25 -0.17 -18.09
N VAL A 80 -9.25 -0.74 -17.42
CA VAL A 80 -9.18 -1.12 -16.01
C VAL A 80 -9.64 -2.56 -15.85
N TRP A 81 -8.83 -3.37 -15.14
CA TRP A 81 -9.21 -4.74 -14.77
C TRP A 81 -10.05 -4.71 -13.48
N GLY A 82 -11.14 -5.49 -13.47
CA GLY A 82 -11.89 -5.82 -12.27
C GLY A 82 -11.86 -7.31 -12.00
N ASP A 83 -11.55 -7.72 -10.78
CA ASP A 83 -11.63 -9.14 -10.40
C ASP A 83 -13.07 -9.58 -10.07
N GLU A 84 -13.88 -8.64 -9.59
CA GLU A 84 -15.26 -8.84 -9.17
C GLU A 84 -16.09 -7.56 -9.40
N ASP A 85 -17.41 -7.66 -9.20
CA ASP A 85 -18.29 -6.49 -9.24
C ASP A 85 -17.93 -5.50 -8.13
N ARG A 86 -17.53 -4.28 -8.52
CA ARG A 86 -17.08 -3.25 -7.61
C ARG A 86 -17.58 -1.88 -8.03
N ASN A 87 -18.19 -1.16 -7.10
CA ASN A 87 -18.50 0.26 -7.29
C ASN A 87 -17.28 1.12 -6.93
N LEU A 88 -16.95 2.09 -7.80
CA LEU A 88 -15.90 3.07 -7.58
C LEU A 88 -16.43 4.47 -7.89
N ASP A 89 -16.23 5.39 -6.95
CA ASP A 89 -16.46 6.81 -7.19
C ASP A 89 -15.25 7.41 -7.92
N VAL A 90 -15.49 8.05 -9.07
CA VAL A 90 -14.50 8.81 -9.83
C VAL A 90 -14.84 10.30 -9.81
N LEU A 91 -13.79 11.13 -9.88
CA LEU A 91 -13.85 12.58 -9.95
C LEU A 91 -13.47 13.04 -11.35
N ILE A 92 -14.26 13.96 -11.90
CA ILE A 92 -13.99 14.65 -13.16
C ILE A 92 -13.98 16.15 -12.91
N ARG A 93 -12.92 16.84 -13.34
CA ARG A 93 -12.81 18.31 -13.34
C ARG A 93 -12.54 18.78 -14.75
N CYS A 94 -13.48 19.51 -15.33
CA CYS A 94 -13.43 19.84 -16.75
C CYS A 94 -12.63 21.13 -16.97
N TYR A 95 -11.71 21.12 -17.95
CA TYR A 95 -11.11 22.34 -18.51
C TYR A 95 -11.92 22.87 -19.69
N GLY A 96 -12.73 22.02 -20.32
CA GLY A 96 -13.63 22.35 -21.40
C GLY A 96 -14.70 21.26 -21.56
N PRO A 97 -15.45 21.23 -22.67
CA PRO A 97 -16.48 20.22 -22.86
C PRO A 97 -15.92 18.80 -22.91
N VAL A 98 -16.51 17.91 -22.11
CA VAL A 98 -16.08 16.52 -21.91
C VAL A 98 -17.29 15.59 -22.01
N ARG A 99 -17.09 14.44 -22.64
CA ARG A 99 -17.99 13.28 -22.53
C ARG A 99 -17.18 12.08 -22.08
N PHE A 100 -17.69 11.38 -21.09
CA PHE A 100 -17.09 10.18 -20.54
C PHE A 100 -17.95 8.97 -20.83
N TYR A 101 -17.35 7.98 -21.48
CA TYR A 101 -17.93 6.69 -21.78
C TYR A 101 -17.24 5.62 -20.93
N PHE A 102 -18.03 4.76 -20.32
CA PHE A 102 -17.57 3.62 -19.54
C PHE A 102 -18.25 2.36 -20.07
N ASN A 103 -17.47 1.35 -20.48
CA ASN A 103 -17.98 0.16 -21.17
C ASN A 103 -18.93 0.54 -22.32
N GLU A 104 -18.45 1.42 -23.19
CA GLU A 104 -19.14 1.92 -24.38
C GLU A 104 -20.44 2.71 -24.11
N GLN A 105 -20.84 2.90 -22.85
CA GLN A 105 -22.01 3.67 -22.46
C GLN A 105 -21.63 5.09 -22.05
N LEU A 106 -22.34 6.09 -22.57
CA LEU A 106 -22.18 7.48 -22.14
C LEU A 106 -22.71 7.65 -20.72
N VAL A 107 -21.81 7.78 -19.75
CA VAL A 107 -22.16 7.93 -18.33
C VAL A 107 -22.11 9.38 -17.86
N TYR A 108 -21.37 10.24 -18.55
CA TYR A 108 -21.30 11.66 -18.22
C TYR A 108 -21.08 12.55 -19.43
N ARG A 109 -21.71 13.73 -19.39
CA ARG A 109 -21.52 14.83 -20.32
C ARG A 109 -21.46 16.12 -19.52
N SER A 110 -20.43 16.93 -19.76
CA SER A 110 -20.27 18.22 -19.10
C SER A 110 -21.45 19.16 -19.33
N THR A 111 -21.79 19.89 -18.27
CA THR A 111 -22.67 21.05 -18.32
C THR A 111 -21.88 22.32 -18.53
N VAL A 112 -22.56 23.42 -18.88
CA VAL A 112 -21.92 24.74 -18.99
C VAL A 112 -21.22 25.14 -17.69
N MET A 113 -21.79 24.77 -16.52
CA MET A 113 -21.18 25.09 -15.23
C MET A 113 -19.89 24.33 -14.99
N ASP A 114 -19.84 23.05 -15.38
CA ASP A 114 -18.64 22.22 -15.28
C ASP A 114 -17.51 22.78 -16.15
N GLU A 115 -17.86 23.36 -17.31
CA GLU A 115 -16.91 23.86 -18.31
C GLU A 115 -16.32 25.23 -17.95
N ILE A 116 -17.07 26.11 -17.28
CA ILE A 116 -16.64 27.49 -17.01
C ILE A 116 -16.11 27.69 -15.58
N ASN A 117 -16.43 26.79 -14.66
CA ASN A 117 -15.96 26.88 -13.27
C ASN A 117 -14.76 25.93 -13.07
N PRO A 118 -13.53 26.46 -12.94
CA PRO A 118 -12.33 25.63 -12.78
C PRO A 118 -12.32 24.82 -11.48
N ASP A 119 -13.12 25.20 -10.48
CA ASP A 119 -13.24 24.49 -9.21
C ASP A 119 -14.35 23.42 -9.22
N ALA A 120 -15.17 23.36 -10.29
CA ALA A 120 -16.23 22.37 -10.39
C ALA A 120 -15.65 20.96 -10.43
N THR A 121 -16.06 20.13 -9.46
CA THR A 121 -15.72 18.71 -9.40
C THR A 121 -17.00 17.91 -9.49
N VAL A 122 -17.11 17.05 -10.50
CA VAL A 122 -18.20 16.09 -10.64
C VAL A 122 -17.76 14.76 -10.07
N LYS A 123 -18.58 14.19 -9.17
CA LYS A 123 -18.38 12.86 -8.61
C LYS A 123 -19.38 11.88 -9.23
N LEU A 124 -18.88 10.78 -9.79
CA LEU A 124 -19.66 9.78 -10.50
C LEU A 124 -19.34 8.38 -9.97
N GLY A 125 -20.37 7.58 -9.69
CA GLY A 125 -20.18 6.16 -9.40
C GLY A 125 -20.10 5.36 -10.69
N ILE A 126 -19.07 4.52 -10.83
CA ILE A 126 -18.95 3.52 -11.90
C ILE A 126 -18.95 2.11 -11.31
N ASP A 127 -19.57 1.16 -12.00
CA ASP A 127 -19.62 -0.25 -11.58
C ASP A 127 -18.64 -1.06 -12.42
N ILE A 128 -17.42 -1.24 -11.90
CA ILE A 128 -16.40 -2.10 -12.49
C ILE A 128 -16.90 -3.55 -12.47
N LYS A 129 -16.89 -4.18 -13.65
CA LYS A 129 -17.29 -5.58 -13.84
C LYS A 129 -16.09 -6.51 -13.85
N PRO A 130 -16.28 -7.81 -13.55
CA PRO A 130 -15.24 -8.80 -13.74
C PRO A 130 -14.69 -8.77 -15.18
N GLY A 131 -13.36 -8.71 -15.30
CA GLY A 131 -12.65 -8.60 -16.58
C GLY A 131 -12.22 -7.18 -16.95
N TRP A 132 -11.96 -6.97 -18.23
CA TRP A 132 -11.54 -5.67 -18.76
C TRP A 132 -12.73 -4.73 -18.93
N ASN A 133 -12.63 -3.55 -18.34
CA ASN A 133 -13.56 -2.44 -18.51
C ASN A 133 -12.87 -1.31 -19.29
N THR A 134 -13.61 -0.64 -20.16
CA THR A 134 -13.09 0.42 -21.03
C THR A 134 -13.45 1.80 -20.48
N LEU A 135 -12.49 2.72 -20.52
CA LEU A 135 -12.67 4.13 -20.21
C LEU A 135 -12.33 4.94 -21.45
N LEU A 136 -13.23 5.84 -21.86
CA LEU A 136 -13.00 6.75 -22.97
C LEU A 136 -13.51 8.15 -22.65
N LEU A 137 -12.65 9.14 -22.87
CA LEU A 137 -12.94 10.56 -22.78
C LEU A 137 -12.93 11.18 -24.18
N GLU A 138 -14.04 11.78 -24.59
CA GLU A 138 -14.10 12.70 -25.74
C GLU A 138 -14.03 14.13 -25.19
N MET A 139 -13.02 14.87 -25.61
CA MET A 139 -12.73 16.22 -25.13
C MET A 139 -12.78 17.17 -26.31
N ARG A 140 -13.34 18.37 -26.11
CA ARG A 140 -13.44 19.39 -27.14
C ARG A 140 -12.71 20.65 -26.72
N TYR A 141 -11.95 21.24 -27.64
CA TYR A 141 -11.35 22.52 -27.38
C TYR A 141 -12.35 23.67 -27.51
N THR A 142 -12.36 24.54 -26.50
CA THR A 142 -13.01 25.85 -26.51
C THR A 142 -12.06 26.90 -25.94
N PRO A 143 -12.32 28.20 -26.13
CA PRO A 143 -11.53 29.24 -25.47
C PRO A 143 -11.51 29.18 -23.93
N ALA A 144 -12.45 28.45 -23.30
CA ALA A 144 -12.43 28.22 -21.85
C ALA A 144 -11.37 27.17 -21.44
N GLY A 145 -11.04 26.24 -22.34
CA GLY A 145 -9.99 25.24 -22.15
C GLY A 145 -10.21 23.94 -22.92
N PHE A 146 -9.33 22.96 -22.66
CA PHE A 146 -9.27 21.67 -23.36
C PHE A 146 -8.89 20.53 -22.40
N GLY A 147 -9.78 19.55 -22.26
CA GLY A 147 -9.53 18.33 -21.50
C GLY A 147 -10.08 18.34 -20.09
N CYS A 148 -9.51 17.53 -19.19
CA CYS A 148 -10.00 17.38 -17.81
C CYS A 148 -8.97 16.74 -16.87
N GLN A 149 -9.22 16.82 -15.57
CA GLN A 149 -8.64 15.90 -14.59
C GLN A 149 -9.60 14.74 -14.33
N PHE A 150 -9.08 13.52 -14.24
CA PHE A 150 -9.86 12.29 -14.04
C PHE A 150 -9.17 11.34 -13.07
N GLY A 151 -9.87 10.79 -12.09
CA GLY A 151 -9.31 9.77 -11.20
C GLY A 151 -10.29 9.30 -10.15
N SER A 152 -9.87 8.39 -9.28
CA SER A 152 -10.67 7.92 -8.15
C SER A 152 -10.83 9.00 -7.07
N ASP A 153 -12.02 9.08 -6.48
CA ASP A 153 -12.21 9.76 -5.20
C ASP A 153 -11.40 9.04 -4.11
N GLU A 154 -10.81 9.77 -3.16
CA GLU A 154 -9.92 9.21 -2.13
C GLU A 154 -8.79 8.32 -2.70
N GLY A 155 -8.10 8.75 -3.77
CA GLY A 155 -7.13 7.92 -4.51
C GLY A 155 -5.97 7.30 -3.70
N LYS A 156 -5.74 7.74 -2.46
CA LYS A 156 -4.82 7.07 -1.52
C LYS A 156 -5.31 5.70 -1.05
N VAL A 157 -6.62 5.51 -0.96
CA VAL A 157 -7.27 4.28 -0.46
C VAL A 157 -8.07 3.56 -1.54
N ARG A 158 -8.60 4.29 -2.53
CA ARG A 158 -9.35 3.73 -3.66
C ARG A 158 -8.51 3.80 -4.93
N ILE A 159 -7.46 3.01 -5.00
CA ILE A 159 -6.49 3.05 -6.11
C ILE A 159 -7.21 2.78 -7.45
N LEU A 160 -6.94 3.65 -8.43
CA LEU A 160 -7.30 3.49 -9.83
C LEU A 160 -6.05 3.71 -10.69
N ASN A 161 -5.36 2.61 -10.98
CA ASN A 161 -4.32 2.53 -11.99
C ASN A 161 -4.96 2.08 -13.31
N VAL A 162 -4.68 2.80 -14.39
CA VAL A 162 -5.16 2.42 -15.73
C VAL A 162 -4.05 1.84 -16.58
N LEU A 163 -4.43 0.99 -17.54
CA LEU A 163 -3.53 0.45 -18.54
C LEU A 163 -3.84 1.01 -19.92
N ALA A 164 -2.80 1.06 -20.76
CA ALA A 164 -2.97 1.45 -22.15
C ALA A 164 -3.83 0.40 -22.87
N PRO A 165 -4.82 0.83 -23.67
CA PRO A 165 -5.57 -0.05 -24.56
C PRO A 165 -4.69 -0.50 -25.74
N PHE A 166 -5.27 -1.34 -26.60
CA PHE A 166 -4.67 -1.92 -27.80
C PHE A 166 -3.65 -3.04 -27.57
N GLN A 167 -3.46 -3.89 -28.57
CA GLN A 167 -2.59 -5.07 -28.49
C GLN A 167 -1.11 -4.70 -28.45
N GLU A 168 -0.72 -3.68 -29.20
CA GLU A 168 0.65 -3.19 -29.33
C GLU A 168 1.19 -2.63 -28.00
N ARG A 169 0.30 -2.16 -27.12
CA ARG A 169 0.62 -1.61 -25.79
C ARG A 169 0.25 -2.54 -24.65
N GLN A 170 -0.04 -3.80 -24.93
CA GLN A 170 -0.56 -4.73 -23.93
C GLN A 170 0.33 -4.79 -22.68
N GLY A 171 -0.25 -4.39 -21.54
CA GLY A 171 0.40 -4.42 -20.23
C GLY A 171 1.13 -3.14 -19.84
N GLN A 172 1.25 -2.16 -20.72
CA GLN A 172 1.77 -0.82 -20.40
C GLN A 172 0.78 -0.05 -19.51
N ALA A 173 1.30 0.78 -18.61
CA ALA A 173 0.51 1.60 -17.70
C ALA A 173 0.25 3.00 -18.28
N GLY A 174 -0.92 3.56 -17.97
CA GLY A 174 -1.30 4.93 -18.32
C GLY A 174 -2.40 5.04 -19.38
N TRP A 175 -2.78 6.28 -19.68
CA TRP A 175 -3.73 6.60 -20.73
C TRP A 175 -3.03 6.71 -22.09
N VAL A 176 -3.72 6.31 -23.15
CA VAL A 176 -3.39 6.79 -24.51
C VAL A 176 -4.30 7.97 -24.85
N TYR A 177 -3.80 8.91 -25.64
CA TYR A 177 -4.58 10.06 -26.07
C TYR A 177 -4.24 10.47 -27.50
N SER A 178 -5.21 11.01 -28.23
CA SER A 178 -5.02 11.40 -29.62
C SER A 178 -4.50 12.83 -29.74
N LYS A 179 -3.86 13.14 -30.87
CA LYS A 179 -3.73 14.53 -31.32
C LYS A 179 -5.11 15.15 -31.60
N PRO A 180 -5.25 16.49 -31.60
CA PRO A 180 -6.50 17.15 -31.94
C PRO A 180 -6.90 16.91 -33.40
N VAL A 181 -8.13 16.48 -33.62
CA VAL A 181 -8.73 16.24 -34.94
C VAL A 181 -9.90 17.17 -35.19
N SER A 182 -10.15 17.47 -36.46
CA SER A 182 -11.35 18.21 -36.87
C SER A 182 -12.63 17.40 -36.61
N ARG A 183 -13.77 18.09 -36.59
CA ARG A 183 -15.06 17.43 -36.41
C ARG A 183 -15.41 16.50 -37.58
N ASP A 184 -15.00 16.85 -38.80
CA ASP A 184 -15.29 16.04 -40.00
C ASP A 184 -14.47 14.75 -40.00
N GLU A 185 -13.20 14.82 -39.58
CA GLU A 185 -12.37 13.63 -39.31
C GLU A 185 -13.00 12.77 -38.22
N ALA A 186 -13.39 13.37 -37.09
CA ALA A 186 -14.07 12.64 -36.01
C ALA A 186 -15.38 11.96 -36.46
N LEU A 187 -16.18 12.61 -37.31
CA LEU A 187 -17.42 12.06 -37.85
C LEU A 187 -17.17 10.90 -38.83
N SER A 188 -16.06 10.92 -39.57
CA SER A 188 -15.68 9.83 -40.47
C SER A 188 -15.39 8.52 -39.73
N PHE A 189 -15.10 8.59 -38.42
CA PHE A 189 -14.90 7.41 -37.56
C PHE A 189 -16.23 6.77 -37.11
N ILE A 190 -17.35 7.52 -37.17
CA ILE A 190 -18.67 7.10 -36.68
C ILE A 190 -19.50 6.43 -37.80
N THR A 191 -19.25 6.79 -39.06
CA THR A 191 -20.09 6.39 -40.21
C THR A 191 -19.91 4.94 -40.67
N SER A 192 -19.10 4.14 -39.98
CA SER A 192 -18.86 2.71 -40.26
C SER A 192 -19.99 1.76 -39.80
N GLY A 193 -21.15 2.26 -39.33
CA GLY A 193 -22.38 1.44 -39.19
C GLY A 193 -23.15 1.51 -37.87
N GLY A 194 -22.90 2.48 -36.99
CA GLY A 194 -23.64 2.63 -35.72
C GLY A 194 -23.87 4.08 -35.29
N SER A 195 -24.73 4.29 -34.28
CA SER A 195 -24.94 5.60 -33.63
C SER A 195 -23.81 6.01 -32.67
N HIS A 196 -22.86 5.11 -32.43
CA HIS A 196 -21.62 5.30 -31.68
C HIS A 196 -20.47 4.60 -32.43
N PRO A 197 -19.25 5.15 -32.45
CA PRO A 197 -18.09 4.47 -33.01
C PRO A 197 -17.76 3.23 -32.16
N ASP A 198 -17.52 2.09 -32.81
CA ASP A 198 -16.92 0.92 -32.17
C ASP A 198 -15.44 1.19 -31.99
N TRP A 199 -15.08 1.69 -30.81
CA TRP A 199 -13.69 2.06 -30.49
C TRP A 199 -12.75 0.87 -30.40
N ASN A 200 -13.26 -0.37 -30.40
CA ASN A 200 -12.48 -1.62 -30.34
C ASN A 200 -11.16 -1.45 -29.56
N LEU A 201 -11.23 -0.97 -28.31
CA LEU A 201 -10.05 -0.57 -27.51
C LEU A 201 -9.18 -1.78 -27.10
N ARG A 202 -9.60 -2.98 -27.48
CA ARG A 202 -8.86 -4.24 -27.28
C ARG A 202 -8.33 -4.82 -28.61
N GLY A 203 -8.56 -4.12 -29.72
CA GLY A 203 -8.06 -4.42 -31.06
C GLY A 203 -6.67 -3.84 -31.30
N MET A 204 -6.32 -3.64 -32.57
CA MET A 204 -5.03 -3.08 -32.97
C MET A 204 -5.11 -1.55 -33.07
N GLU A 205 -4.03 -0.85 -32.80
CA GLU A 205 -3.92 0.60 -33.01
C GLU A 205 -4.15 0.99 -34.47
N GLN A 206 -3.59 0.21 -35.40
CA GLN A 206 -3.71 0.47 -36.84
C GLN A 206 -5.14 0.38 -37.39
N ASP A 207 -6.06 -0.24 -36.63
CA ASP A 207 -7.48 -0.27 -36.99
C ASP A 207 -8.15 1.10 -36.77
N HIS A 208 -7.45 2.02 -36.08
CA HIS A 208 -7.88 3.39 -35.81
C HIS A 208 -7.21 4.38 -36.76
N GLN A 209 -7.96 5.43 -37.10
CA GLN A 209 -7.45 6.53 -37.92
C GLN A 209 -6.86 7.68 -37.08
N LEU A 210 -6.78 7.50 -35.76
CA LEU A 210 -6.21 8.46 -34.82
C LEU A 210 -4.73 8.16 -34.58
N GLU A 211 -3.92 9.21 -34.51
CA GLU A 211 -2.54 9.10 -34.04
C GLU A 211 -2.53 9.13 -32.51
N TRP A 212 -2.16 7.99 -31.89
CA TRP A 212 -2.17 7.79 -30.45
C TRP A 212 -0.81 8.09 -29.81
N LEU A 213 -0.86 8.87 -28.73
CA LEU A 213 0.26 9.23 -27.87
C LEU A 213 0.08 8.56 -26.50
N PRO A 214 1.16 8.36 -25.74
CA PRO A 214 2.57 8.66 -26.07
C PRO A 214 3.11 7.73 -27.18
N GLU A 215 4.16 8.17 -27.89
CA GLU A 215 4.83 7.31 -28.88
C GLU A 215 5.53 6.14 -28.19
N THR A 216 5.40 4.94 -28.75
CA THR A 216 6.02 3.70 -28.23
C THR A 216 7.26 3.29 -29.01
N GLU A 217 7.44 3.85 -30.22
CA GLU A 217 8.55 3.54 -31.09
C GLU A 217 9.41 4.77 -31.33
N TRP A 218 10.72 4.55 -31.39
CA TRP A 218 11.64 5.60 -31.78
C TRP A 218 11.39 6.08 -33.22
N PRO A 219 11.56 7.38 -33.51
CA PRO A 219 11.66 7.87 -34.88
C PRO A 219 12.74 7.12 -35.66
N VAL A 220 12.57 6.98 -36.97
CA VAL A 220 13.50 6.23 -37.86
C VAL A 220 14.96 6.69 -37.68
N GLU A 221 15.18 7.99 -37.52
CA GLU A 221 16.51 8.57 -37.28
C GLU A 221 17.16 8.07 -35.99
N MET A 222 16.36 7.86 -34.94
CA MET A 222 16.82 7.36 -33.65
C MET A 222 16.98 5.84 -33.65
N LYS A 223 16.13 5.10 -34.39
CA LYS A 223 16.28 3.63 -34.56
C LYS A 223 17.65 3.24 -35.14
N ASN A 224 18.23 4.10 -35.98
CA ASN A 224 19.57 3.88 -36.57
C ASN A 224 20.74 4.13 -35.61
N LYS A 225 20.50 4.72 -34.42
CA LYS A 225 21.53 4.92 -33.40
C LYS A 225 21.63 3.68 -32.49
N PRO A 226 22.81 3.36 -31.93
CA PRO A 226 22.91 2.37 -30.87
C PRO A 226 22.14 2.78 -29.60
N THR A 227 21.75 1.81 -28.78
CA THR A 227 20.90 2.01 -27.59
C THR A 227 21.42 3.10 -26.63
N LEU A 228 22.69 3.04 -26.21
CA LEU A 228 23.21 4.02 -25.24
C LEU A 228 23.26 5.44 -25.83
N GLN A 229 23.73 5.57 -27.06
CA GLN A 229 23.70 6.84 -27.79
C GLN A 229 22.28 7.39 -27.98
N ARG A 230 21.29 6.51 -28.15
CA ARG A 230 19.88 6.87 -28.31
C ARG A 230 19.26 7.34 -27.00
N LEU A 231 19.52 6.64 -25.89
CA LEU A 231 18.96 6.96 -24.58
C LEU A 231 19.64 8.17 -23.93
N TYR A 232 20.96 8.28 -24.06
CA TYR A 232 21.76 9.21 -23.25
C TYR A 232 22.59 10.20 -24.08
N GLY A 233 22.71 10.00 -25.39
CA GLY A 233 23.59 10.82 -26.23
C GLY A 233 25.06 10.45 -26.05
N HIS A 234 25.96 11.42 -26.27
CA HIS A 234 27.41 11.25 -26.08
C HIS A 234 27.87 12.15 -24.93
N LEU A 235 28.26 11.53 -23.81
CA LEU A 235 28.56 12.20 -22.54
C LEU A 235 29.89 11.68 -21.95
N PRO A 236 31.04 12.12 -22.47
CA PRO A 236 32.36 11.60 -22.07
C PRO A 236 32.58 11.51 -20.56
N GLY A 237 33.12 10.37 -20.11
CA GLY A 237 33.42 10.08 -18.71
C GLY A 237 32.23 9.68 -17.86
N GLN A 238 30.99 9.79 -18.36
CA GLN A 238 29.82 9.29 -17.66
C GLN A 238 29.59 7.79 -17.92
N ARG A 239 28.92 7.13 -16.98
CA ARG A 239 28.71 5.68 -16.99
C ARG A 239 27.24 5.31 -17.02
N VAL A 240 26.90 4.22 -17.69
CA VAL A 240 25.56 3.63 -17.67
C VAL A 240 25.65 2.17 -17.26
N TYR A 241 24.68 1.73 -16.47
CA TYR A 241 24.51 0.34 -16.12
C TYR A 241 23.36 -0.27 -16.90
N ALA A 242 23.60 -1.43 -17.49
CA ALA A 242 22.60 -2.25 -18.16
C ALA A 242 22.49 -3.60 -17.45
N TRP A 243 21.28 -4.00 -17.08
CA TRP A 243 20.99 -5.24 -16.35
C TRP A 243 20.12 -6.18 -17.17
N SER A 244 20.57 -7.42 -17.30
CA SER A 244 19.90 -8.52 -17.97
C SER A 244 20.08 -9.82 -17.17
N ARG A 245 19.54 -10.92 -17.67
CA ARG A 245 19.82 -12.28 -17.20
C ARG A 245 20.17 -13.18 -18.36
N ILE A 246 21.06 -14.13 -18.06
CA ILE A 246 21.26 -15.32 -18.88
C ILE A 246 20.48 -16.48 -18.29
N ASN A 247 19.87 -17.30 -19.15
CA ASN A 247 19.25 -18.56 -18.76
C ASN A 247 20.09 -19.73 -19.27
N ASN A 248 20.96 -20.26 -18.42
CA ASN A 248 21.83 -21.38 -18.73
C ASN A 248 21.07 -22.71 -18.62
N SER A 249 20.82 -23.36 -19.75
CA SER A 249 20.20 -24.68 -19.81
C SER A 249 21.22 -25.83 -19.85
N ASP A 250 22.52 -25.55 -19.81
CA ASP A 250 23.55 -26.58 -19.74
C ASP A 250 23.66 -27.14 -18.31
N SER A 251 23.34 -28.42 -18.16
CA SER A 251 23.45 -29.15 -16.89
C SER A 251 24.82 -29.79 -16.68
N THR A 252 25.74 -29.66 -17.63
CA THR A 252 27.06 -30.32 -17.58
C THR A 252 28.10 -29.49 -16.82
N GLY A 253 27.80 -28.24 -16.49
CA GLY A 253 28.68 -27.33 -15.78
C GLY A 253 29.73 -26.68 -16.69
N SER A 254 29.47 -26.66 -18.00
CA SER A 254 30.35 -26.05 -19.00
C SER A 254 30.49 -24.55 -18.77
N SER A 255 31.67 -24.01 -19.09
CA SER A 255 31.87 -22.55 -19.06
C SER A 255 31.02 -21.87 -20.13
N ILE A 256 30.47 -20.72 -19.77
CA ILE A 256 29.82 -19.79 -20.69
C ILE A 256 30.89 -18.87 -21.25
N ARG A 257 30.93 -18.78 -22.57
CA ARG A 257 31.70 -17.79 -23.30
C ARG A 257 30.89 -16.51 -23.40
N LEU A 258 31.39 -15.44 -22.80
CA LEU A 258 30.93 -14.07 -23.02
C LEU A 258 31.83 -13.42 -24.07
N SER A 259 31.25 -12.86 -25.13
CA SER A 259 31.99 -12.16 -26.18
C SER A 259 31.24 -10.95 -26.71
N GLY A 260 31.96 -9.95 -27.21
CA GLY A 260 31.33 -8.72 -27.69
C GLY A 260 32.32 -7.63 -28.05
N HIS A 261 31.80 -6.41 -28.19
CA HIS A 261 32.54 -5.19 -28.49
C HIS A 261 32.00 -4.02 -27.68
N SER A 262 32.87 -3.09 -27.29
CA SER A 262 32.48 -1.81 -26.68
C SER A 262 33.20 -0.65 -27.32
N SER A 263 32.51 0.48 -27.45
CA SER A 263 33.08 1.74 -27.94
C SER A 263 33.87 2.51 -26.87
N GLY A 264 34.06 1.95 -25.67
CA GLY A 264 34.75 2.58 -24.54
C GLY A 264 35.08 1.58 -23.43
N PRO A 265 35.53 2.06 -22.25
CA PRO A 265 35.73 1.21 -21.09
C PRO A 265 34.44 0.47 -20.69
N LEU A 266 34.57 -0.79 -20.30
CA LEU A 266 33.43 -1.65 -19.98
C LEU A 266 33.79 -2.68 -18.92
N THR A 267 32.89 -2.89 -17.97
CA THR A 267 32.99 -3.97 -16.98
C THR A 267 31.70 -4.79 -16.99
N ILE A 268 31.83 -6.11 -16.93
CA ILE A 268 30.70 -7.04 -16.86
C ILE A 268 30.81 -7.85 -15.58
N TRP A 269 29.69 -7.98 -14.86
CA TRP A 269 29.54 -8.86 -13.71
C TRP A 269 28.50 -9.94 -13.98
N LEU A 270 28.78 -11.14 -13.48
CA LEU A 270 27.86 -12.26 -13.46
C LEU A 270 27.56 -12.62 -12.00
N ASN A 271 26.29 -12.50 -11.58
CA ASN A 271 25.86 -12.63 -10.18
C ASN A 271 26.71 -11.76 -9.22
N GLY A 272 27.09 -10.56 -9.67
CA GLY A 272 27.94 -9.62 -8.92
C GLY A 272 29.43 -9.95 -8.89
N ILE A 273 29.88 -11.00 -9.58
CA ILE A 273 31.30 -11.37 -9.69
C ILE A 273 31.87 -10.80 -11.01
N PRO A 274 32.99 -10.05 -11.00
CA PRO A 274 33.60 -9.53 -12.21
C PRO A 274 33.96 -10.64 -13.21
N ALA A 275 33.52 -10.49 -14.45
CA ALA A 275 33.62 -11.47 -15.53
C ALA A 275 34.46 -10.96 -16.72
N VAL A 276 34.34 -9.68 -17.05
CA VAL A 276 35.08 -9.00 -18.13
C VAL A 276 35.44 -7.60 -17.66
N GLN A 277 36.65 -7.15 -18.01
CA GLN A 277 37.07 -5.76 -17.82
C GLN A 277 37.86 -5.29 -19.04
N LEU A 278 37.37 -4.24 -19.68
CA LEU A 278 38.01 -3.51 -20.77
C LEU A 278 38.34 -2.10 -20.30
N LYS A 279 39.59 -1.68 -20.53
CA LYS A 279 40.08 -0.34 -20.18
C LYS A 279 39.85 0.71 -21.28
N GLU A 280 39.64 0.26 -22.50
CA GLU A 280 39.48 1.08 -23.70
C GLU A 280 38.55 0.36 -24.68
N ALA A 281 38.16 1.06 -25.75
CA ALA A 281 37.30 0.51 -26.78
C ALA A 281 37.93 -0.74 -27.44
N GLY A 282 37.11 -1.74 -27.74
CA GLY A 282 37.58 -2.97 -28.38
C GLY A 282 36.69 -4.17 -28.17
N SER A 283 37.08 -5.28 -28.79
CA SER A 283 36.43 -6.57 -28.64
C SER A 283 36.92 -7.33 -27.40
N PHE A 284 36.04 -8.13 -26.80
CA PHE A 284 36.37 -8.98 -25.67
C PHE A 284 35.83 -10.40 -25.85
N GLU A 285 36.49 -11.33 -25.18
CA GLU A 285 36.06 -12.71 -25.03
C GLU A 285 36.54 -13.23 -23.68
N SER A 286 35.66 -13.88 -22.92
CA SER A 286 35.95 -14.42 -21.59
C SER A 286 35.15 -15.70 -21.36
N GLU A 287 35.75 -16.68 -20.71
CA GLU A 287 35.06 -17.89 -20.26
C GLU A 287 34.77 -17.79 -18.77
N VAL A 288 33.49 -17.89 -18.42
CA VAL A 288 33.01 -17.75 -17.05
C VAL A 288 32.12 -18.91 -16.66
N HIS A 289 32.13 -19.27 -15.39
CA HIS A 289 31.21 -20.27 -14.86
C HIS A 289 29.88 -19.61 -14.48
N ALA A 290 28.76 -20.16 -14.96
CA ALA A 290 27.43 -19.82 -14.47
C ALA A 290 26.66 -21.09 -14.09
N PRO A 291 25.93 -21.08 -12.96
CA PRO A 291 25.10 -22.21 -12.58
C PRO A 291 24.00 -22.48 -13.62
N PHE A 292 23.47 -23.70 -13.61
CA PHE A 292 22.24 -24.03 -14.34
C PHE A 292 21.10 -23.12 -13.87
N GLY A 293 20.29 -22.64 -14.81
CA GLY A 293 19.20 -21.70 -14.59
C GLY A 293 19.60 -20.24 -14.81
N ARG A 294 18.97 -19.35 -14.05
CA ARG A 294 19.08 -17.90 -14.23
C ARG A 294 20.27 -17.31 -13.49
N SER A 295 21.05 -16.47 -14.16
CA SER A 295 22.10 -15.66 -13.55
C SER A 295 21.99 -14.20 -13.98
N ASP A 296 22.12 -13.29 -13.03
CA ASP A 296 22.09 -11.84 -13.27
C ASP A 296 23.37 -11.40 -13.99
N LEU A 297 23.20 -10.60 -15.04
CA LEU A 297 24.26 -10.06 -15.88
C LEU A 297 24.18 -8.53 -15.84
N LEU A 298 25.16 -7.89 -15.23
CA LEU A 298 25.26 -6.44 -15.14
C LEU A 298 26.42 -5.95 -15.99
N VAL A 299 26.20 -4.92 -16.80
CA VAL A 299 27.21 -4.27 -17.63
C VAL A 299 27.32 -2.81 -17.21
N CYS A 300 28.51 -2.33 -16.87
CA CYS A 300 28.82 -0.91 -16.77
C CYS A 300 29.58 -0.50 -18.03
N SER A 301 29.04 0.44 -18.79
CA SER A 301 29.70 1.04 -19.96
C SER A 301 30.00 2.50 -19.67
N GLU A 302 31.23 2.93 -19.95
CA GLU A 302 31.64 4.33 -19.85
C GLU A 302 31.68 4.98 -21.25
N CYS A 303 31.18 6.20 -21.36
CA CYS A 303 31.24 6.94 -22.61
C CYS A 303 32.68 7.43 -22.84
N SER A 304 33.31 6.97 -23.92
CA SER A 304 34.63 7.43 -24.32
C SER A 304 34.62 8.93 -24.66
N SER A 305 35.77 9.59 -24.49
CA SER A 305 36.01 10.94 -25.03
C SER A 305 36.29 10.93 -26.53
N ASP A 306 36.59 9.76 -27.09
CA ASP A 306 36.70 9.54 -28.53
C ASP A 306 35.31 9.48 -29.16
N THR A 307 35.11 10.23 -30.24
CA THR A 307 33.86 10.30 -31.00
C THR A 307 33.88 9.45 -32.27
N ALA A 308 34.96 8.69 -32.51
CA ALA A 308 35.11 7.83 -33.69
C ALA A 308 33.99 6.77 -33.81
N GLU A 309 33.50 6.26 -32.68
CA GLU A 309 32.35 5.36 -32.62
C GLU A 309 31.26 5.92 -31.69
N PRO A 310 29.96 5.74 -32.04
CA PRO A 310 28.87 6.10 -31.14
C PRO A 310 28.90 5.27 -29.86
N TRP A 311 28.38 5.81 -28.75
CA TRP A 311 28.40 5.10 -27.46
C TRP A 311 27.56 3.83 -27.52
N GLN A 312 28.20 2.66 -27.39
CA GLN A 312 27.56 1.36 -27.50
C GLN A 312 28.37 0.22 -26.87
N PHE A 313 27.67 -0.89 -26.63
CA PHE A 313 28.28 -2.20 -26.45
C PHE A 313 27.42 -3.29 -27.08
N THR A 314 28.04 -4.42 -27.39
CA THR A 314 27.38 -5.68 -27.77
C THR A 314 27.85 -6.77 -26.84
N LEU A 315 26.97 -7.74 -26.54
CA LEU A 315 27.29 -8.88 -25.69
C LEU A 315 26.55 -10.11 -26.19
N ASN A 316 27.31 -11.18 -26.38
CA ASN A 316 26.83 -12.51 -26.69
C ASN A 316 27.26 -13.45 -25.56
N ALA A 317 26.34 -14.32 -25.13
CA ALA A 317 26.64 -15.41 -24.22
C ALA A 317 26.42 -16.74 -24.97
N ALA A 318 27.34 -17.68 -24.86
CA ALA A 318 27.21 -18.99 -25.48
C ALA A 318 27.78 -20.09 -24.58
N VAL A 319 27.18 -21.27 -24.60
CA VAL A 319 27.68 -22.47 -23.92
C VAL A 319 27.75 -23.59 -24.94
N ASN A 320 28.89 -24.28 -25.02
CA ASN A 320 29.11 -25.38 -25.98
C ASN A 320 28.77 -25.01 -27.44
N GLY A 321 29.08 -23.78 -27.84
CA GLY A 321 28.79 -23.26 -29.19
C GLY A 321 27.31 -22.90 -29.44
N LYS A 322 26.42 -23.08 -28.46
CA LYS A 322 25.01 -22.65 -28.52
C LYS A 322 24.84 -21.29 -27.85
N GLN A 323 24.24 -20.34 -28.56
CA GLN A 323 23.91 -19.03 -28.02
C GLN A 323 22.86 -19.16 -26.91
N LEU A 324 23.10 -18.45 -25.80
CA LEU A 324 22.17 -18.29 -24.70
C LEU A 324 21.33 -17.04 -24.92
N GLU A 325 20.04 -17.15 -24.64
CA GLU A 325 19.15 -16.00 -24.71
C GLU A 325 19.32 -15.11 -23.48
N LEU A 326 19.29 -13.80 -23.74
CA LEU A 326 19.14 -12.79 -22.72
C LEU A 326 17.65 -12.56 -22.44
N GLU A 327 17.32 -12.27 -21.19
CA GLU A 327 15.98 -11.91 -20.73
C GLU A 327 16.05 -10.78 -19.69
N LEU A 328 14.94 -10.05 -19.52
CA LEU A 328 14.87 -9.05 -18.46
C LEU A 328 15.07 -9.71 -17.07
N PRO A 329 15.74 -9.04 -16.14
CA PRO A 329 15.96 -9.55 -14.79
C PRO A 329 14.68 -9.56 -13.94
N ARG A 330 13.64 -8.84 -14.37
CA ARG A 330 12.30 -8.87 -13.77
C ARG A 330 11.26 -9.03 -14.86
N HIS A 331 10.13 -9.62 -14.50
CA HIS A 331 8.98 -9.65 -15.39
C HIS A 331 8.35 -8.25 -15.42
N VAL A 332 8.46 -7.57 -16.55
CA VAL A 332 7.90 -6.23 -16.76
C VAL A 332 6.83 -6.32 -17.85
N HIS A 333 5.58 -6.03 -17.49
CA HIS A 333 4.48 -6.01 -18.44
C HIS A 333 4.63 -4.83 -19.42
N GLY A 334 4.36 -5.07 -20.70
CA GLY A 334 4.52 -4.06 -21.76
C GLY A 334 5.94 -3.94 -22.31
N ALA A 335 6.89 -4.74 -21.83
CA ALA A 335 8.30 -4.75 -22.28
C ALA A 335 8.59 -5.88 -23.29
N SER A 336 7.62 -6.24 -24.12
CA SER A 336 7.76 -7.34 -25.09
C SER A 336 8.95 -7.12 -26.02
N GLY A 337 9.87 -8.08 -26.06
CA GLY A 337 11.08 -8.02 -26.90
C GLY A 337 12.29 -7.38 -26.23
N GLU A 338 12.11 -6.66 -25.12
CA GLU A 338 13.20 -6.04 -24.37
C GLU A 338 14.03 -7.09 -23.63
N LYS A 339 15.36 -6.91 -23.64
CA LYS A 339 16.32 -7.83 -23.00
C LYS A 339 17.15 -7.18 -21.90
N TRP A 340 17.11 -5.85 -21.81
CA TRP A 340 17.95 -5.06 -20.94
C TRP A 340 17.13 -3.98 -20.24
N MET A 341 17.46 -3.73 -18.98
CA MET A 341 17.06 -2.54 -18.23
C MET A 341 18.26 -1.62 -18.14
N TYR A 342 18.07 -0.31 -18.34
CA TYR A 342 19.15 0.68 -18.32
C TYR A 342 18.96 1.68 -17.19
N VAL A 343 20.04 2.12 -16.57
CA VAL A 343 20.03 3.17 -15.55
C VAL A 343 21.31 4.00 -15.64
N GLY A 344 21.16 5.33 -15.54
CA GLY A 344 22.24 6.28 -15.74
C GLY A 344 21.76 7.57 -16.41
N PRO A 345 22.68 8.40 -16.92
CA PRO A 345 24.14 8.25 -16.84
C PRO A 345 24.71 8.83 -15.53
N PHE A 346 25.56 8.08 -14.85
CA PHE A 346 26.22 8.45 -13.60
C PHE A 346 27.43 9.35 -13.88
N GLU A 347 27.61 10.40 -13.07
CA GLU A 347 28.83 11.21 -13.11
C GLU A 347 30.06 10.38 -12.69
N TYR A 348 31.24 10.78 -13.16
CA TYR A 348 32.47 10.00 -13.04
C TYR A 348 32.86 9.65 -11.59
N ASP A 349 32.53 10.53 -10.64
CA ASP A 349 32.79 10.40 -9.22
C ASP A 349 31.69 9.67 -8.44
N VAL A 350 30.60 9.29 -9.11
CA VAL A 350 29.50 8.53 -8.52
C VAL A 350 29.57 7.08 -8.97
N GLU A 351 30.00 6.20 -8.06
CA GLU A 351 30.11 4.76 -8.29
C GLU A 351 29.16 4.00 -7.34
N PRO A 352 28.02 3.49 -7.84
CA PRO A 352 27.10 2.69 -7.05
C PRO A 352 27.70 1.34 -6.63
N ASP A 353 27.21 0.76 -5.53
CA ASP A 353 27.53 -0.63 -5.19
C ASP A 353 26.87 -1.56 -6.22
N VAL A 354 27.70 -2.37 -6.89
CA VAL A 354 27.30 -3.38 -7.88
C VAL A 354 26.18 -4.30 -7.38
N LYS A 355 26.19 -4.68 -6.09
CA LYS A 355 25.14 -5.52 -5.52
C LYS A 355 23.80 -4.80 -5.42
N GLU A 356 23.83 -3.50 -5.21
CA GLU A 356 22.63 -2.67 -5.18
C GLU A 356 22.08 -2.42 -6.58
N MET A 357 22.93 -2.38 -7.61
CA MET A 357 22.54 -2.24 -9.02
C MET A 357 21.75 -3.43 -9.59
N MET A 358 21.61 -4.53 -8.87
CA MET A 358 20.77 -5.67 -9.28
C MET A 358 19.47 -5.72 -8.45
N ARG A 359 18.88 -4.54 -8.20
CA ARG A 359 17.66 -4.39 -7.40
C ARG A 359 16.67 -3.43 -8.05
N THR A 360 15.40 -3.66 -7.75
CA THR A 360 14.27 -2.82 -8.19
C THR A 360 13.62 -2.06 -7.03
N ASP A 361 14.09 -2.23 -5.81
CA ASP A 361 13.61 -1.49 -4.63
C ASP A 361 14.56 -0.34 -4.23
N ARG A 362 15.35 0.16 -5.19
CA ARG A 362 16.32 1.24 -4.99
C ARG A 362 16.17 2.33 -6.04
N VAL A 363 16.37 3.56 -5.61
CA VAL A 363 16.60 4.72 -6.48
C VAL A 363 18.08 5.05 -6.45
N TYR A 364 18.62 5.45 -7.59
CA TYR A 364 20.06 5.57 -7.77
C TYR A 364 20.47 7.03 -7.89
N THR A 365 21.48 7.45 -7.13
CA THR A 365 22.05 8.80 -7.23
C THR A 365 22.92 8.90 -8.47
N LEU A 366 22.68 9.89 -9.32
CA LEU A 366 23.46 10.20 -10.51
C LEU A 366 24.57 11.21 -10.26
N SER A 367 24.28 12.23 -9.43
CA SER A 367 25.21 13.28 -9.08
C SER A 367 24.86 14.01 -7.79
N VAL A 368 25.86 14.61 -7.18
CA VAL A 368 25.77 15.39 -5.93
C VAL A 368 26.46 16.73 -6.15
N SER A 369 25.71 17.83 -6.15
CA SER A 369 26.27 19.20 -6.23
C SER A 369 26.06 19.95 -4.93
N GLN A 370 27.00 20.81 -4.57
CA GLN A 370 26.92 21.67 -3.38
C GLN A 370 26.88 23.14 -3.82
N ASP A 371 25.84 23.86 -3.42
CA ASP A 371 25.80 25.30 -3.61
C ASP A 371 26.39 26.01 -2.39
N SER A 372 27.49 26.73 -2.58
CA SER A 372 28.06 27.61 -1.57
C SER A 372 27.45 29.02 -1.71
N ASN A 373 26.21 29.21 -1.29
CA ASN A 373 25.71 30.55 -1.06
C ASN A 373 26.42 31.09 0.19
N GLY A 374 27.09 32.24 0.08
CA GLY A 374 27.99 32.82 1.10
C GLY A 374 27.38 33.18 2.47
N GLU A 375 26.26 32.58 2.85
CA GLU A 375 25.54 32.75 4.12
C GLU A 375 25.60 31.52 5.05
N GLY A 376 26.45 30.53 4.75
CA GLY A 376 26.76 29.45 5.70
C GLY A 376 25.74 28.31 5.77
N SER A 377 24.73 28.27 4.89
CA SER A 377 23.88 27.09 4.67
C SER A 377 24.35 26.34 3.42
N GLN A 378 24.81 25.09 3.60
CA GLN A 378 25.17 24.21 2.49
C GLN A 378 23.92 23.47 2.01
N HIS A 379 23.45 23.77 0.80
CA HIS A 379 22.40 22.99 0.15
C HIS A 379 23.04 21.95 -0.78
N VAL A 380 22.81 20.68 -0.48
CA VAL A 380 23.26 19.55 -1.30
C VAL A 380 22.11 19.19 -2.25
N HIS A 381 22.33 19.36 -3.55
CA HIS A 381 21.39 18.92 -4.58
C HIS A 381 21.80 17.54 -5.10
N THR A 382 20.90 16.57 -4.96
CA THR A 382 21.14 15.19 -5.40
C THR A 382 20.21 14.86 -6.55
N LYS A 383 20.76 14.51 -7.72
CA LYS A 383 19.97 13.99 -8.85
C LYS A 383 19.83 12.49 -8.71
N ARG A 384 18.61 11.97 -8.83
CA ARG A 384 18.31 10.53 -8.69
C ARG A 384 17.56 10.00 -9.90
N THR A 385 17.73 8.73 -10.20
CA THR A 385 17.09 8.03 -11.31
C THR A 385 16.64 6.62 -10.93
N TYR A 386 16.02 5.96 -11.89
CA TYR A 386 15.51 4.60 -11.82
C TYR A 386 15.58 3.93 -13.20
N TRP A 387 15.19 2.66 -13.28
CA TRP A 387 15.30 1.84 -14.48
C TRP A 387 14.42 2.29 -15.65
N GLN A 388 15.00 2.27 -16.85
CA GLN A 388 14.39 2.58 -18.14
C GLN A 388 14.57 1.43 -19.13
N LEU A 389 13.82 1.49 -20.23
CA LEU A 389 13.92 0.59 -21.37
C LEU A 389 14.33 1.36 -22.63
N ASP A 390 14.71 0.63 -23.69
CA ASP A 390 15.11 1.22 -24.97
C ASP A 390 13.91 1.64 -25.82
N GLN A 391 13.01 2.43 -25.25
CA GLN A 391 11.81 2.98 -25.89
C GLN A 391 11.65 4.47 -25.52
N PRO A 392 10.94 5.28 -26.34
CA PRO A 392 10.78 6.71 -26.08
C PRO A 392 10.17 6.98 -24.69
N ASP A 393 10.98 7.60 -23.82
CA ASP A 393 10.60 8.00 -22.47
C ASP A 393 9.94 6.88 -21.63
N ALA A 394 10.38 5.64 -21.85
CA ALA A 394 9.83 4.44 -21.21
C ALA A 394 10.59 4.07 -19.94
N TRP A 395 9.90 4.14 -18.82
CA TRP A 395 10.39 3.80 -17.49
C TRP A 395 9.74 2.52 -16.99
N ILE A 396 10.41 1.86 -16.06
CA ILE A 396 9.83 0.74 -15.32
C ILE A 396 9.23 1.29 -14.03
N ARG A 397 7.96 0.96 -13.78
CA ARG A 397 7.23 1.45 -12.61
C ARG A 397 6.47 0.29 -11.93
N PRO A 398 6.62 0.09 -10.60
CA PRO A 398 5.86 -0.89 -9.83
C PRO A 398 4.49 -0.33 -9.48
N TYR A 399 3.49 -1.21 -9.47
CA TYR A 399 2.11 -0.87 -9.15
C TYR A 399 1.51 -1.84 -8.14
N TYR A 400 0.66 -1.31 -7.27
CA TYR A 400 -0.43 -2.13 -6.73
C TYR A 400 -1.44 -2.37 -7.86
N GLU A 401 -1.72 -3.63 -8.18
CA GLU A 401 -2.89 -3.95 -9.01
C GLU A 401 -4.15 -3.38 -8.35
N ASN A 402 -5.13 -3.00 -9.18
CA ASN A 402 -6.32 -2.24 -8.78
C ASN A 402 -7.11 -2.92 -7.67
N ALA A 403 -6.76 -2.61 -6.44
CA ALA A 403 -7.40 -3.13 -5.25
C ALA A 403 -7.81 -1.97 -4.36
N MET A 404 -8.96 -2.12 -3.72
CA MET A 404 -9.37 -1.21 -2.66
C MET A 404 -8.50 -1.46 -1.43
N LEU A 405 -7.81 -0.42 -0.95
CA LEU A 405 -7.25 -0.37 0.39
C LEU A 405 -8.30 0.17 1.39
N SER A 406 -9.59 0.06 1.05
CA SER A 406 -10.67 0.86 1.64
C SER A 406 -11.61 0.05 2.52
N ASN A 407 -12.06 0.76 3.55
CA ASN A 407 -13.06 0.57 4.59
C ASN A 407 -14.34 -0.20 4.20
N LYS A 408 -14.72 -0.32 2.93
CA LYS A 408 -15.94 -1.06 2.56
C LYS A 408 -15.67 -2.48 2.05
N TRP A 409 -14.51 -2.73 1.44
CA TRP A 409 -14.23 -4.01 0.78
C TRP A 409 -12.71 -4.20 0.66
N THR A 410 -12.08 -4.78 1.68
CA THR A 410 -10.81 -5.54 1.49
C THR A 410 -11.10 -7.03 1.28
N VAL A 411 -12.32 -7.35 0.84
CA VAL A 411 -12.58 -8.61 0.17
C VAL A 411 -12.44 -8.35 -1.32
N GLY A 412 -11.58 -9.15 -1.93
CA GLY A 412 -11.24 -9.16 -3.33
C GLY A 412 -10.21 -10.26 -3.52
N SER A 413 -10.05 -10.79 -4.72
CA SER A 413 -9.05 -11.84 -4.98
C SER A 413 -7.61 -11.33 -5.04
N VAL A 414 -7.38 -10.02 -4.87
CA VAL A 414 -6.05 -9.43 -4.90
C VAL A 414 -5.39 -9.59 -3.54
N THR A 415 -4.16 -10.08 -3.54
CA THR A 415 -3.39 -10.26 -2.30
C THR A 415 -3.21 -8.94 -1.56
N ASN A 416 -3.36 -9.00 -0.23
CA ASN A 416 -2.99 -7.89 0.64
C ASN A 416 -1.49 -7.83 0.95
N TYR A 417 -0.71 -8.84 0.53
CA TYR A 417 0.72 -8.89 0.79
C TYR A 417 1.46 -7.65 0.26
N GLY A 418 2.44 -7.14 1.01
CA GLY A 418 3.27 -6.01 0.58
C GLY A 418 2.53 -4.66 0.50
N ARG A 419 1.39 -4.53 1.18
CA ARG A 419 0.61 -3.29 1.28
C ARG A 419 0.72 -2.65 2.65
N TRP A 420 0.63 -1.32 2.67
CA TRP A 420 0.64 -0.49 3.87
C TRP A 420 -0.71 0.17 4.10
N ASP A 421 -1.45 -0.28 5.10
CA ASP A 421 -2.68 0.33 5.61
C ASP A 421 -2.87 -0.03 7.10
N TYR A 422 -3.81 0.61 7.81
CA TYR A 422 -3.97 0.31 9.23
C TYR A 422 -4.55 -1.10 9.52
N PRO A 423 -5.55 -1.64 8.79
CA PRO A 423 -6.10 -2.97 9.11
C PRO A 423 -5.06 -4.09 8.91
N LEU A 424 -4.15 -3.94 7.94
CA LEU A 424 -3.03 -4.85 7.78
C LEU A 424 -2.00 -4.71 8.89
N GLY A 425 -1.85 -3.51 9.47
CA GLY A 425 -1.00 -3.31 10.64
C GLY A 425 -1.40 -4.22 11.81
N VAL A 426 -2.69 -4.24 12.19
CA VAL A 426 -3.16 -5.14 13.25
C VAL A 426 -3.08 -6.61 12.84
N THR A 427 -3.29 -6.91 11.56
CA THR A 427 -3.22 -8.28 11.04
C THR A 427 -1.81 -8.86 11.09
N VAL A 428 -0.81 -8.09 10.64
CA VAL A 428 0.60 -8.43 10.76
C VAL A 428 0.98 -8.58 12.23
N TYR A 429 0.52 -7.70 13.12
CA TYR A 429 0.76 -7.84 14.55
C TYR A 429 0.20 -9.17 15.10
N GLY A 430 -1.03 -9.53 14.72
CA GLY A 430 -1.64 -10.80 15.10
C GLY A 430 -0.89 -12.03 14.59
N LEU A 431 -0.38 -11.99 13.35
CA LEU A 431 0.46 -13.05 12.79
C LEU A 431 1.77 -13.21 13.57
N LEU A 432 2.46 -12.10 13.89
CA LEU A 432 3.70 -12.13 14.68
C LEU A 432 3.48 -12.76 16.06
N GLN A 433 2.45 -12.30 16.79
CA GLN A 433 2.15 -12.83 18.13
C GLN A 433 1.70 -14.29 18.10
N THR A 434 0.89 -14.68 17.12
CA THR A 434 0.43 -16.06 16.94
C THR A 434 1.57 -16.98 16.54
N GLY A 435 2.42 -16.56 15.60
CA GLY A 435 3.60 -17.31 15.18
C GLY A 435 4.57 -17.55 16.34
N ARG A 436 4.79 -16.54 17.19
CA ARG A 436 5.60 -16.67 18.41
C ARG A 436 4.97 -17.61 19.43
N TYR A 437 3.65 -17.51 19.64
CA TYR A 437 2.91 -18.37 20.57
C TYR A 437 2.93 -19.84 20.15
N LEU A 438 2.66 -20.12 18.87
CA LEU A 438 2.61 -21.48 18.31
C LEU A 438 3.98 -22.04 17.92
N HIS A 439 5.06 -21.27 18.10
CA HIS A 439 6.41 -21.62 17.63
C HIS A 439 6.47 -21.94 16.12
N ARG A 440 5.82 -21.11 15.30
CA ARG A 440 5.71 -21.24 13.84
C ARG A 440 6.55 -20.18 13.12
N PRO A 441 7.84 -20.44 12.84
CA PRO A 441 8.73 -19.46 12.21
C PRO A 441 8.31 -19.08 10.80
N ASP A 442 7.58 -19.95 10.09
CA ASP A 442 7.02 -19.67 8.77
C ASP A 442 5.96 -18.55 8.80
N ILE A 443 5.14 -18.48 9.85
CA ILE A 443 4.16 -17.39 10.04
C ILE A 443 4.88 -16.07 10.34
N ILE A 444 5.89 -16.12 11.22
CA ILE A 444 6.72 -14.96 11.56
C ILE A 444 7.43 -14.45 10.30
N HIS A 445 8.04 -15.34 9.53
CA HIS A 445 8.74 -15.00 8.30
C HIS A 445 7.82 -14.33 7.27
N TYR A 446 6.64 -14.91 7.01
CA TYR A 446 5.63 -14.28 6.14
C TYR A 446 5.28 -12.85 6.61
N ALA A 447 5.00 -12.67 7.91
CA ALA A 447 4.62 -11.37 8.46
C ALA A 447 5.76 -10.35 8.34
N THR A 448 6.99 -10.77 8.58
CA THR A 448 8.17 -9.92 8.48
C THR A 448 8.49 -9.54 7.03
N GLU A 449 8.44 -10.50 6.10
CA GLU A 449 8.66 -10.23 4.68
C GLU A 449 7.57 -9.34 4.07
N HIS A 450 6.33 -9.44 4.54
CA HIS A 450 5.26 -8.51 4.19
C HIS A 450 5.66 -7.07 4.52
N VAL A 451 6.15 -6.83 5.75
CA VAL A 451 6.59 -5.48 6.17
C VAL A 451 7.79 -5.02 5.33
N GLN A 452 8.77 -5.90 5.11
CA GLN A 452 9.96 -5.58 4.31
C GLN A 452 9.62 -5.21 2.87
N ALA A 453 8.65 -5.90 2.24
CA ALA A 453 8.21 -5.58 0.89
C ALA A 453 7.71 -4.13 0.77
N CYS A 454 6.95 -3.65 1.77
CA CYS A 454 6.50 -2.25 1.81
C CYS A 454 7.66 -1.28 2.04
N THR A 455 8.46 -1.50 3.09
CA THR A 455 9.43 -0.50 3.56
C THR A 455 10.65 -0.37 2.68
N ARG A 456 11.08 -1.45 2.00
CA ARG A 456 12.19 -1.38 1.04
C ARG A 456 11.87 -0.48 -0.15
N MET A 457 10.60 -0.42 -0.54
CA MET A 457 10.12 0.48 -1.59
C MET A 457 9.94 1.92 -1.12
N TYR A 458 10.21 2.26 0.15
CA TYR A 458 9.88 3.57 0.71
C TYR A 458 10.57 4.73 -0.01
N ASP A 459 11.89 4.65 -0.19
CA ASP A 459 12.66 5.69 -0.89
C ASP A 459 12.24 5.82 -2.35
N TYR A 460 11.97 4.68 -3.00
CA TYR A 460 11.38 4.67 -4.35
C TYR A 460 10.05 5.39 -4.37
N SER A 461 9.15 5.12 -3.42
CA SER A 461 7.81 5.68 -3.39
C SER A 461 7.83 7.21 -3.18
N LEU A 462 8.79 7.71 -2.38
CA LEU A 462 9.01 9.16 -2.23
C LEU A 462 9.46 9.80 -3.54
N TRP A 463 10.43 9.18 -4.22
CA TRP A 463 10.94 9.63 -5.51
C TRP A 463 9.87 9.54 -6.60
N ASP A 464 9.11 8.44 -6.66
CA ASP A 464 8.01 8.20 -7.63
C ASP A 464 6.95 9.30 -7.56
N ARG A 465 6.55 9.70 -6.35
CA ARG A 465 5.65 10.85 -6.15
C ARG A 465 6.28 12.15 -6.66
N GLU A 466 7.54 12.40 -6.34
CA GLU A 466 8.24 13.62 -6.77
C GLU A 466 8.37 13.69 -8.30
N GLN A 467 8.62 12.56 -8.95
CA GLN A 467 8.83 12.50 -10.39
C GLN A 467 7.55 12.46 -11.22
N TYR A 468 6.50 11.82 -10.70
CA TYR A 468 5.28 11.52 -11.47
C TYR A 468 3.99 12.03 -10.81
N GLY A 469 4.13 12.88 -9.78
CA GLY A 469 3.04 13.61 -9.11
C GLY A 469 2.27 12.81 -8.06
N PHE A 470 2.14 11.49 -8.22
CA PHE A 470 1.46 10.62 -7.27
C PHE A 470 2.14 9.25 -7.18
N PRO A 471 2.34 8.67 -5.99
CA PRO A 471 3.04 7.40 -5.86
C PRO A 471 2.16 6.22 -6.30
N ALA A 472 2.72 5.28 -7.06
CA ALA A 472 2.02 4.06 -7.51
C ALA A 472 1.94 2.97 -6.44
N VAL A 473 2.80 3.04 -5.42
CA VAL A 473 2.85 2.15 -4.26
C VAL A 473 3.06 2.97 -2.97
N ASN A 474 2.74 2.41 -1.81
CA ASN A 474 2.89 3.05 -0.49
C ASN A 474 2.24 4.45 -0.37
N GLN A 475 1.09 4.69 -1.00
CA GLN A 475 0.40 5.99 -1.01
C GLN A 475 0.21 6.54 0.41
N GLN A 476 -0.29 5.71 1.32
CA GLN A 476 -0.55 6.13 2.70
C GLN A 476 0.74 6.49 3.44
N LEU A 477 1.77 5.64 3.36
CA LEU A 477 3.06 5.85 4.01
C LEU A 477 3.80 7.11 3.50
N VAL A 478 3.74 7.37 2.19
CA VAL A 478 4.38 8.55 1.59
C VAL A 478 3.60 9.84 1.87
N MET A 479 2.28 9.75 1.93
CA MET A 479 1.37 10.89 2.05
C MET A 479 0.70 10.95 3.43
N LEU A 480 1.51 10.90 4.49
CA LEU A 480 1.07 11.04 5.88
C LEU A 480 0.25 12.33 6.08
N LYS A 481 -1.04 12.17 6.38
CA LYS A 481 -1.94 13.28 6.76
C LYS A 481 -2.71 13.01 8.04
N MET A 482 -2.85 11.75 8.44
CA MET A 482 -3.61 11.36 9.63
C MET A 482 -2.99 10.11 10.26
N LEU A 483 -3.39 9.83 11.50
CA LEU A 483 -2.90 8.70 12.28
C LEU A 483 -3.13 7.34 11.58
N ASP A 484 -4.28 7.16 10.91
CA ASP A 484 -4.61 5.95 10.14
C ASP A 484 -3.57 5.63 9.05
N ASN A 485 -2.83 6.63 8.54
CA ASN A 485 -1.83 6.41 7.49
C ASN A 485 -0.54 5.75 8.01
N CYS A 486 -0.29 5.73 9.32
CA CYS A 486 1.01 5.30 9.85
C CYS A 486 0.95 4.51 11.16
N GLY A 487 0.02 4.81 12.07
CA GLY A 487 0.06 4.33 13.44
C GLY A 487 0.10 2.82 13.58
N SER A 488 -0.98 2.15 13.15
CA SER A 488 -1.09 0.70 13.32
C SER A 488 0.02 -0.05 12.59
N PHE A 489 0.32 0.31 11.33
CA PHE A 489 1.31 -0.42 10.54
C PHE A 489 2.73 -0.10 10.98
N GLY A 490 3.03 1.16 11.33
CA GLY A 490 4.30 1.54 11.93
C GLY A 490 4.54 0.82 13.26
N SER A 491 3.49 0.62 14.07
CA SER A 491 3.57 -0.18 15.29
C SER A 491 3.92 -1.64 14.99
N ALA A 492 3.25 -2.27 14.02
CA ALA A 492 3.56 -3.63 13.58
C ALA A 492 4.96 -3.77 12.97
N MET A 493 5.41 -2.76 12.22
CA MET A 493 6.76 -2.69 11.67
C MET A 493 7.82 -2.70 12.78
N LEU A 494 7.63 -1.90 13.83
CA LEU A 494 8.51 -1.90 14.99
C LEU A 494 8.49 -3.23 15.75
N GLU A 495 7.35 -3.91 15.81
CA GLU A 495 7.22 -5.25 16.40
C GLU A 495 7.95 -6.34 15.59
N ALA A 496 8.01 -6.18 14.26
CA ALA A 496 8.72 -7.08 13.35
C ALA A 496 10.23 -6.83 13.31
N TYR A 497 10.69 -5.64 13.73
CA TYR A 497 12.09 -5.23 13.63
C TYR A 497 13.08 -6.21 14.30
N PRO A 498 12.83 -6.77 15.50
CA PRO A 498 13.73 -7.73 16.12
C PRO A 498 13.93 -9.03 15.34
N GLU A 499 13.00 -9.38 14.43
CA GLU A 499 13.05 -10.61 13.64
C GLU A 499 13.96 -10.47 12.40
N CYS A 500 14.15 -9.25 11.89
CA CYS A 500 14.85 -9.03 10.62
C CYS A 500 15.92 -7.94 10.60
N HIS A 501 15.90 -7.01 11.56
CA HIS A 501 16.80 -5.87 11.62
C HIS A 501 16.87 -5.05 10.31
N GLU A 502 15.74 -4.95 9.59
CA GLU A 502 15.67 -4.26 8.31
C GLU A 502 15.97 -2.75 8.48
N PRO A 503 17.09 -2.23 7.93
CA PRO A 503 17.54 -0.86 8.18
C PRO A 503 16.54 0.21 7.75
N THR A 504 15.73 -0.06 6.71
CA THR A 504 14.72 0.89 6.21
C THR A 504 13.63 1.21 7.23
N PHE A 505 13.45 0.40 8.28
CA PHE A 505 12.43 0.63 9.31
C PHE A 505 12.75 1.87 10.17
N LEU A 506 14.04 2.13 10.43
CA LEU A 506 14.46 3.22 11.33
C LEU A 506 14.08 4.61 10.81
N PRO A 507 14.45 5.03 9.58
CA PRO A 507 14.05 6.34 9.06
C PRO A 507 12.53 6.49 8.91
N ILE A 508 11.81 5.39 8.64
CA ILE A 508 10.34 5.40 8.61
C ILE A 508 9.80 5.65 10.02
N ALA A 509 10.32 4.96 11.03
CA ALA A 509 9.92 5.13 12.42
C ALA A 509 10.18 6.57 12.90
N GLU A 510 11.34 7.14 12.60
CA GLU A 510 11.68 8.54 12.90
C GLU A 510 10.70 9.50 12.24
N ARG A 511 10.34 9.29 10.97
CA ARG A 511 9.35 10.14 10.29
C ARG A 511 7.97 10.06 10.93
N ILE A 512 7.51 8.87 11.30
CA ILE A 512 6.21 8.71 11.96
C ILE A 512 6.25 9.37 13.35
N ALA A 513 7.35 9.21 14.07
CA ALA A 513 7.58 9.81 15.38
C ALA A 513 7.80 11.33 15.34
N ASP A 514 8.20 11.93 14.21
CA ASP A 514 8.16 13.38 13.99
C ASP A 514 6.74 13.83 13.63
N PHE A 515 6.05 13.07 12.77
CA PHE A 515 4.70 13.39 12.31
C PHE A 515 3.71 13.51 13.47
N MET A 516 3.61 12.49 14.33
CA MET A 516 2.60 12.45 15.40
C MET A 516 2.70 13.62 16.39
N PRO A 517 3.86 13.94 16.99
CA PRO A 517 3.93 15.01 17.96
C PRO A 517 4.06 16.42 17.35
N SER A 518 4.74 16.56 16.20
CA SER A 518 5.17 17.86 15.67
C SER A 518 4.32 18.38 14.50
N ARG A 519 3.60 17.51 13.78
CA ARG A 519 2.90 17.88 12.54
C ARG A 519 1.41 17.57 12.55
N LEU A 520 1.01 16.49 13.22
CA LEU A 520 -0.39 16.15 13.40
C LEU A 520 -1.09 17.25 14.20
N GLU A 521 -2.33 17.52 13.81
CA GLU A 521 -3.14 18.57 14.39
C GLU A 521 -3.55 18.24 15.83
N ARG A 522 -3.61 19.28 16.67
CA ARG A 522 -3.91 19.17 18.10
C ARG A 522 -4.94 20.19 18.53
N GLN A 523 -5.78 19.82 19.49
CA GLN A 523 -6.58 20.76 20.26
C GLN A 523 -5.70 21.62 21.18
N GLU A 524 -6.26 22.68 21.75
CA GLU A 524 -5.52 23.59 22.64
C GLU A 524 -4.91 22.90 23.86
N ASP A 525 -5.55 21.85 24.39
CA ASP A 525 -5.03 21.04 25.50
C ASP A 525 -4.02 19.96 25.04
N GLY A 526 -3.70 19.94 23.75
CA GLY A 526 -2.75 19.04 23.13
C GLY A 526 -3.34 17.68 22.78
N ALA A 527 -4.65 17.46 22.84
CA ALA A 527 -5.24 16.20 22.39
C ALA A 527 -5.12 16.06 20.86
N PHE A 528 -4.79 14.87 20.38
CA PHE A 528 -4.82 14.60 18.93
C PHE A 528 -6.24 14.73 18.40
N TYR A 529 -6.39 15.27 17.18
CA TYR A 529 -7.67 15.33 16.49
C TYR A 529 -7.45 15.35 14.97
N ARG A 530 -8.55 15.30 14.22
CA ARG A 530 -8.57 15.27 12.75
C ARG A 530 -9.06 16.62 12.26
N GLU A 531 -8.18 17.45 11.69
CA GLU A 531 -8.59 18.68 11.01
C GLU A 531 -9.27 18.33 9.67
N CYS A 532 -8.61 17.54 8.81
CA CYS A 532 -9.19 16.89 7.62
C CYS A 532 -10.13 17.78 6.78
N ILE A 533 -9.71 19.02 6.48
CA ILE A 533 -10.53 20.04 5.79
C ILE A 533 -11.19 19.48 4.52
N GLY A 534 -12.53 19.59 4.44
CA GLY A 534 -13.30 19.15 3.28
C GLY A 534 -13.58 17.65 3.22
N GLU A 535 -13.16 16.87 4.22
CA GLU A 535 -13.47 15.45 4.37
C GLU A 535 -14.58 15.24 5.42
N PHE A 536 -15.23 14.07 5.41
CA PHE A 536 -16.31 13.80 6.38
C PHE A 536 -15.82 13.82 7.84
N ALA A 537 -14.54 13.51 8.07
CA ALA A 537 -13.88 13.52 9.38
C ALA A 537 -13.39 14.91 9.81
N GLU A 538 -13.74 15.97 9.08
CA GLU A 538 -13.31 17.34 9.39
C GLU A 538 -13.70 17.76 10.81
N ASN A 539 -12.70 18.25 11.56
CA ASN A 539 -12.79 18.75 12.94
C ASN A 539 -13.41 17.75 13.93
N THR A 540 -12.85 16.54 13.99
CA THR A 540 -13.34 15.46 14.86
C THR A 540 -12.23 14.75 15.65
N MET A 541 -12.58 14.14 16.78
CA MET A 541 -11.71 13.24 17.57
C MET A 541 -12.39 11.88 17.68
N TRP A 542 -11.65 10.79 17.43
CA TRP A 542 -12.21 9.44 17.35
C TRP A 542 -11.55 8.52 18.37
N ALA A 543 -12.32 7.71 19.09
CA ALA A 543 -11.78 6.73 20.04
C ALA A 543 -10.67 5.84 19.41
N ASP A 544 -10.81 5.53 18.12
CA ASP A 544 -9.87 4.79 17.27
C ASP A 544 -8.47 5.42 17.23
N ASP A 545 -8.34 6.74 17.32
CA ASP A 545 -7.06 7.46 17.27
C ASP A 545 -6.10 7.04 18.40
N LEU A 546 -6.64 6.53 19.52
CA LEU A 546 -5.81 5.96 20.59
C LEU A 546 -5.04 4.73 20.11
N TYR A 547 -5.66 3.88 19.26
CA TYR A 547 -4.97 2.75 18.63
C TYR A 547 -4.07 3.18 17.48
N MET A 548 -4.48 4.20 16.72
CA MET A 548 -3.68 4.72 15.61
C MET A 548 -2.48 5.58 16.08
N SER A 549 -2.25 5.74 17.38
CA SER A 549 -1.14 6.52 17.92
C SER A 549 -0.35 5.78 19.00
N THR A 550 -1.01 5.40 20.09
CA THR A 550 -0.33 5.01 21.33
C THR A 550 0.48 3.71 21.23
N PRO A 551 0.06 2.65 20.52
CA PRO A 551 0.89 1.45 20.35
C PRO A 551 2.15 1.71 19.52
N PHE A 552 2.10 2.63 18.55
CA PHE A 552 3.30 3.04 17.81
C PHE A 552 4.27 3.77 18.75
N LEU A 553 3.77 4.78 19.48
CA LEU A 553 4.58 5.59 20.40
C LEU A 553 5.26 4.74 21.46
N VAL A 554 4.55 3.74 22.02
CA VAL A 554 5.10 2.76 22.96
C VAL A 554 6.26 1.97 22.36
N ARG A 555 6.07 1.39 21.17
CA ARG A 555 7.11 0.58 20.51
C ARG A 555 8.29 1.43 20.08
N TYR A 556 8.04 2.67 19.64
CA TYR A 556 9.07 3.62 19.29
C TYR A 556 9.91 3.99 20.52
N ALA A 557 9.28 4.31 21.65
CA ALA A 557 9.95 4.59 22.91
C ALA A 557 10.86 3.42 23.35
N ARG A 558 10.38 2.17 23.22
CA ARG A 558 11.17 0.97 23.52
C ARG A 558 12.40 0.84 22.62
N LEU A 559 12.27 1.15 21.33
CA LEU A 559 13.37 1.04 20.36
C LEU A 559 14.39 2.18 20.52
N SER A 560 13.92 3.42 20.65
CA SER A 560 14.76 4.62 20.60
C SER A 560 15.20 5.13 21.98
N GLY A 561 14.61 4.61 23.07
CA GLY A 561 14.78 5.15 24.42
C GLY A 561 14.09 6.51 24.66
N ASN A 562 13.23 6.96 23.74
CA ASN A 562 12.57 8.26 23.84
C ASN A 562 11.38 8.20 24.82
N THR A 563 11.60 8.67 26.05
CA THR A 563 10.57 8.69 27.10
C THR A 563 9.39 9.61 26.77
N PHE A 564 9.62 10.71 26.05
CA PHE A 564 8.54 11.63 25.66
C PHE A 564 7.46 10.92 24.83
N ALA A 565 7.82 9.98 23.95
CA ALA A 565 6.84 9.21 23.19
C ALA A 565 5.94 8.36 24.12
N LEU A 566 6.53 7.79 25.18
CA LEU A 566 5.77 7.01 26.16
C LEU A 566 4.87 7.88 27.04
N ASP A 567 5.38 9.03 27.50
CA ASP A 567 4.62 10.02 28.28
C ASP A 567 3.44 10.55 27.45
N GLU A 568 3.66 10.84 26.18
CA GLU A 568 2.61 11.30 25.26
C GLU A 568 1.55 10.23 25.03
N ALA A 569 1.95 8.96 24.89
CA ALA A 569 1.00 7.85 24.77
C ALA A 569 0.07 7.75 26.00
N ALA A 570 0.60 7.93 27.22
CA ALA A 570 -0.19 7.96 28.44
C ALA A 570 -1.11 9.20 28.50
N ARG A 571 -0.57 10.37 28.17
CA ARG A 571 -1.30 11.65 28.20
C ARG A 571 -2.54 11.65 27.31
N GLN A 572 -2.46 11.05 26.12
CA GLN A 572 -3.60 10.99 25.19
C GLN A 572 -4.81 10.26 25.78
N PHE A 573 -4.64 9.22 26.60
CA PHE A 573 -5.79 8.56 27.26
C PHE A 573 -6.52 9.47 28.23
N ILE A 574 -5.78 10.29 29.00
CA ILE A 574 -6.36 11.24 29.96
C ILE A 574 -7.17 12.30 29.21
N LEU A 575 -6.64 12.80 28.10
CA LEU A 575 -7.30 13.80 27.27
C LEU A 575 -8.54 13.23 26.59
N TYR A 576 -8.44 12.06 25.94
CA TYR A 576 -9.57 11.44 25.26
C TYR A 576 -10.69 11.08 26.24
N ARG A 577 -10.36 10.70 27.47
CA ARG A 577 -11.35 10.48 28.54
C ARG A 577 -12.21 11.73 28.79
N LYS A 578 -11.62 12.93 28.80
CA LYS A 578 -12.35 14.20 29.00
C LYS A 578 -13.42 14.44 27.93
N TYR A 579 -13.15 14.08 26.68
CA TYR A 579 -14.05 14.32 25.55
C TYR A 579 -15.06 13.20 25.32
N LEU A 580 -14.64 11.94 25.47
CA LEU A 580 -15.40 10.79 24.96
C LEU A 580 -16.01 9.91 26.05
N PHE A 581 -15.54 9.95 27.30
CA PHE A 581 -16.01 9.03 28.33
C PHE A 581 -17.47 9.30 28.72
N MET A 582 -18.27 8.24 28.76
CA MET A 582 -19.68 8.23 29.14
C MET A 582 -19.81 7.64 30.56
N PRO A 583 -19.76 8.47 31.62
CA PRO A 583 -19.67 8.00 33.01
C PRO A 583 -20.86 7.14 33.45
N GLU A 584 -22.03 7.35 32.85
CA GLU A 584 -23.26 6.60 33.14
C GLU A 584 -23.18 5.13 32.71
N PHE A 585 -22.39 4.83 31.67
CA PHE A 585 -22.18 3.49 31.15
C PHE A 585 -20.77 2.95 31.44
N LYS A 586 -19.83 3.82 31.86
CA LYS A 586 -18.40 3.55 32.01
C LYS A 586 -17.75 3.01 30.72
N ILE A 587 -18.12 3.60 29.59
CA ILE A 587 -17.59 3.27 28.26
C ILE A 587 -17.34 4.56 27.47
N MET A 588 -16.86 4.48 26.24
CA MET A 588 -16.55 5.63 25.40
C MET A 588 -17.63 5.88 24.35
N SER A 589 -17.92 7.15 24.08
CA SER A 589 -18.51 7.62 22.82
C SER A 589 -17.52 7.37 21.68
N HIS A 590 -18.00 7.07 20.48
CA HIS A 590 -17.14 6.85 19.32
C HIS A 590 -16.39 8.13 18.91
N VAL A 591 -17.12 9.21 18.67
CA VAL A 591 -16.56 10.47 18.15
C VAL A 591 -17.00 11.68 18.97
N TYR A 592 -16.11 12.67 19.08
CA TYR A 592 -16.39 14.06 19.45
C TYR A 592 -16.29 14.93 18.20
N ASP A 593 -17.35 15.67 17.90
CA ASP A 593 -17.38 16.59 16.77
C ASP A 593 -17.25 18.03 17.29
N PHE A 594 -16.13 18.68 16.97
CA PHE A 594 -15.83 20.04 17.43
C PHE A 594 -16.65 21.10 16.70
N LYS A 595 -17.24 20.80 15.53
CA LYS A 595 -18.15 21.73 14.84
C LYS A 595 -19.43 21.95 15.64
N TYR A 596 -19.87 20.93 16.37
CA TYR A 596 -21.05 20.98 17.23
C TYR A 596 -20.71 21.05 18.72
N ASP A 597 -19.42 21.03 19.05
CA ASP A 597 -18.89 20.92 20.41
C ASP A 597 -19.58 19.81 21.23
N GLN A 598 -19.71 18.63 20.62
CA GLN A 598 -20.49 17.54 21.20
C GLN A 598 -19.96 16.15 20.85
N ALA A 599 -19.92 15.28 21.86
CA ALA A 599 -19.79 13.84 21.66
C ALA A 599 -21.03 13.24 20.98
N THR A 600 -20.82 12.35 20.01
CA THR A 600 -21.91 11.59 19.37
C THR A 600 -22.75 10.78 20.36
N ARG A 601 -22.16 10.39 21.51
CA ARG A 601 -22.76 9.53 22.55
C ARG A 601 -23.26 8.19 22.00
N ILE A 602 -22.69 7.75 20.88
CA ILE A 602 -22.90 6.41 20.35
C ILE A 602 -21.69 5.56 20.74
N PRO A 603 -21.85 4.59 21.66
CA PRO A 603 -20.75 3.73 22.08
C PRO A 603 -20.58 2.60 21.08
N TRP A 604 -19.99 2.91 19.93
CA TRP A 604 -19.67 1.93 18.90
C TRP A 604 -18.65 0.91 19.43
N GLY A 605 -18.92 -0.37 19.18
CA GLY A 605 -18.18 -1.49 19.73
C GLY A 605 -16.69 -1.44 19.40
N ARG A 606 -16.33 -1.32 18.11
CA ARG A 606 -14.91 -1.39 17.72
C ARG A 606 -14.09 -0.20 18.20
N GLY A 607 -14.61 1.03 18.15
CA GLY A 607 -13.91 2.19 18.73
C GLY A 607 -13.61 2.03 20.23
N ASN A 608 -14.54 1.43 20.98
CA ASN A 608 -14.31 1.04 22.39
C ASN A 608 -13.29 -0.09 22.54
N GLY A 609 -13.35 -1.09 21.67
CA GLY A 609 -12.36 -2.16 21.62
C GLY A 609 -10.95 -1.60 21.41
N TRP A 610 -10.76 -0.65 20.50
CA TRP A 610 -9.49 0.02 20.26
C TRP A 610 -8.98 0.80 21.46
N THR A 611 -9.88 1.46 22.18
CA THR A 611 -9.53 2.15 23.44
C THR A 611 -8.97 1.14 24.45
N LEU A 612 -9.70 0.05 24.73
CA LEU A 612 -9.27 -0.93 25.72
C LEU A 612 -7.99 -1.65 25.32
N PHE A 613 -7.92 -2.09 24.06
CA PHE A 613 -6.75 -2.76 23.48
C PHE A 613 -5.51 -1.90 23.69
N SER A 614 -5.56 -0.65 23.27
CA SER A 614 -4.41 0.25 23.28
C SER A 614 -4.00 0.63 24.70
N LEU A 615 -4.97 0.77 25.61
CA LEU A 615 -4.69 1.01 27.02
C LEU A 615 -3.87 -0.14 27.63
N THR A 616 -4.13 -1.38 27.22
CA THR A 616 -3.32 -2.52 27.67
C THR A 616 -1.90 -2.55 27.10
N GLU A 617 -1.68 -2.00 25.91
CA GLU A 617 -0.34 -1.86 25.31
C GLU A 617 0.47 -0.79 26.06
N VAL A 618 -0.16 0.33 26.38
CA VAL A 618 0.45 1.43 27.15
C VAL A 618 0.77 0.97 28.58
N LEU A 619 -0.20 0.35 29.28
CA LEU A 619 0.00 -0.11 30.67
C LEU A 619 1.11 -1.15 30.83
N GLU A 620 1.32 -2.01 29.82
CA GLU A 620 2.44 -2.95 29.81
C GLU A 620 3.79 -2.25 29.66
N ALA A 621 3.84 -1.14 28.91
CA ALA A 621 5.07 -0.41 28.64
C ALA A 621 5.43 0.61 29.72
N LEU A 622 4.44 1.13 30.46
CA LEU A 622 4.66 2.17 31.46
C LEU A 622 5.45 1.62 32.67
N PRO A 623 6.51 2.32 33.09
CA PRO A 623 7.18 2.06 34.38
C PRO A 623 6.18 2.09 35.53
N GLU A 624 6.41 1.28 36.57
CA GLU A 624 5.50 1.20 37.72
C GLU A 624 5.34 2.55 38.44
N GLU A 625 6.40 3.36 38.44
CA GLU A 625 6.50 4.67 39.07
C GLU A 625 6.00 5.83 38.18
N HIS A 626 5.56 5.57 36.94
CA HIS A 626 5.09 6.62 36.05
C HIS A 626 3.88 7.35 36.66
N PRO A 627 3.85 8.70 36.69
CA PRO A 627 2.85 9.47 37.44
C PRO A 627 1.41 9.21 36.99
N ASP A 628 1.19 8.98 35.69
CA ASP A 628 -0.15 8.72 35.14
C ASP A 628 -0.62 7.26 35.29
N ARG A 629 0.28 6.33 35.64
CA ARG A 629 -0.04 4.90 35.65
C ARG A 629 -1.21 4.54 36.59
N PRO A 630 -1.31 5.08 37.82
CA PRO A 630 -2.45 4.82 38.69
C PRO A 630 -3.79 5.24 38.06
N ALA A 631 -3.85 6.45 37.49
CA ALA A 631 -5.06 6.97 36.86
C ALA A 631 -5.48 6.12 35.63
N LEU A 632 -4.50 5.61 34.88
CA LEU A 632 -4.75 4.72 33.75
C LEU A 632 -5.22 3.32 34.17
N ILE A 633 -4.72 2.78 35.28
CA ILE A 633 -5.21 1.51 35.85
C ILE A 633 -6.64 1.67 36.36
N ASP A 634 -6.97 2.78 37.02
CA ASP A 634 -8.33 3.06 37.46
C ASP A 634 -9.28 3.19 36.26
N PHE A 635 -8.88 3.93 35.22
CA PHE A 635 -9.64 4.03 33.98
C PHE A 635 -9.83 2.67 33.31
N PHE A 636 -8.79 1.84 33.26
CA PHE A 636 -8.87 0.48 32.72
C PHE A 636 -9.90 -0.37 33.48
N ASN A 637 -9.93 -0.30 34.81
CA ASN A 637 -10.90 -1.04 35.62
C ASN A 637 -12.34 -0.55 35.40
N GLU A 638 -12.57 0.77 35.30
CA GLU A 638 -13.89 1.33 34.99
C GLU A 638 -14.41 0.89 33.62
N LEU A 639 -13.57 0.98 32.59
CA LEU A 639 -13.90 0.50 31.25
C LEU A 639 -14.22 -1.00 31.28
N CYS A 640 -13.39 -1.79 31.96
CA CYS A 640 -13.63 -3.23 32.08
C CYS A 640 -14.97 -3.53 32.76
N GLU A 641 -15.32 -2.79 33.82
CA GLU A 641 -16.62 -2.92 34.49
C GLU A 641 -17.79 -2.62 33.55
N GLY A 642 -17.73 -1.52 32.79
CA GLY A 642 -18.74 -1.13 31.81
C GLY A 642 -18.90 -2.17 30.70
N TYR A 643 -17.80 -2.59 30.09
CA TYR A 643 -17.84 -3.63 29.04
C TYR A 643 -18.38 -4.96 29.56
N ALA A 644 -17.92 -5.44 30.73
CA ALA A 644 -18.40 -6.69 31.30
C ALA A 644 -19.88 -6.65 31.70
N ALA A 645 -20.47 -5.46 31.93
CA ALA A 645 -21.90 -5.31 32.20
C ALA A 645 -22.77 -5.45 30.93
N LEU A 646 -22.18 -5.23 29.75
CA LEU A 646 -22.87 -5.23 28.46
C LEU A 646 -22.62 -6.52 27.63
N GLN A 647 -21.96 -7.53 28.21
CA GLN A 647 -21.71 -8.79 27.51
C GLN A 647 -23.03 -9.55 27.25
N GLY A 648 -23.31 -9.85 25.99
CA GLY A 648 -24.50 -10.59 25.59
C GLY A 648 -24.51 -12.04 26.08
N LYS A 649 -25.68 -12.69 25.96
CA LYS A 649 -25.89 -14.08 26.41
C LYS A 649 -24.95 -15.08 25.72
N ASP A 650 -24.64 -14.84 24.45
CA ASP A 650 -23.77 -15.69 23.63
C ASP A 650 -22.27 -15.42 23.87
N GLY A 651 -21.93 -14.54 24.82
CA GLY A 651 -20.55 -14.15 25.12
C GLY A 651 -20.02 -13.03 24.23
N LEU A 652 -20.74 -12.66 23.17
CA LEU A 652 -20.42 -11.57 22.25
C LEU A 652 -21.01 -10.22 22.70
N TRP A 653 -20.44 -9.12 22.21
CA TRP A 653 -20.96 -7.77 22.37
C TRP A 653 -21.70 -7.30 21.11
N HIS A 654 -22.56 -6.31 21.31
CA HIS A 654 -23.37 -5.70 20.26
C HIS A 654 -22.62 -4.54 19.59
N GLN A 655 -22.91 -4.31 18.31
CA GLN A 655 -22.31 -3.27 17.48
C GLN A 655 -22.43 -1.88 18.12
N VAL A 656 -23.59 -1.57 18.72
CA VAL A 656 -23.76 -0.42 19.62
C VAL A 656 -23.89 -1.00 21.03
N LEU A 657 -22.91 -0.74 21.89
CA LEU A 657 -22.71 -1.52 23.11
C LEU A 657 -23.88 -1.44 24.09
N ASN A 658 -24.56 -0.29 24.15
CA ASN A 658 -25.70 -0.06 25.03
C ASN A 658 -27.06 -0.34 24.37
N ASP A 659 -27.08 -0.96 23.19
CA ASP A 659 -28.29 -1.36 22.47
C ASP A 659 -28.21 -2.83 22.06
N SER A 660 -28.88 -3.69 22.83
CA SER A 660 -28.92 -5.14 22.62
C SER A 660 -29.72 -5.57 21.39
N GLU A 661 -30.44 -4.67 20.73
CA GLU A 661 -31.17 -4.99 19.49
C GLU A 661 -30.26 -4.91 18.25
N THR A 662 -29.11 -4.24 18.35
CA THR A 662 -28.13 -4.21 17.27
C THR A 662 -27.44 -5.56 17.09
N TYR A 663 -26.87 -5.84 15.93
CA TYR A 663 -26.22 -7.14 15.68
C TYR A 663 -24.99 -7.34 16.59
N GLN A 664 -24.67 -8.60 16.91
CA GLN A 664 -23.45 -8.93 17.66
C GLN A 664 -22.22 -8.79 16.76
N GLU A 665 -21.18 -8.10 17.21
CA GLU A 665 -20.02 -7.76 16.39
C GLU A 665 -18.75 -8.44 16.91
N ALA A 666 -18.03 -9.06 16.00
CA ALA A 666 -16.95 -9.99 16.33
C ALA A 666 -15.65 -9.27 16.70
N SER A 667 -15.27 -8.20 15.99
CA SER A 667 -13.98 -7.53 16.22
C SER A 667 -13.89 -6.88 17.60
N CYS A 668 -14.92 -6.16 18.05
CA CYS A 668 -14.96 -5.57 19.38
C CYS A 668 -14.98 -6.63 20.48
N THR A 669 -15.74 -7.71 20.29
CA THR A 669 -15.75 -8.85 21.21
C THR A 669 -14.33 -9.42 21.40
N ALA A 670 -13.58 -9.59 20.31
CA ALA A 670 -12.23 -10.09 20.36
C ALA A 670 -11.27 -9.11 21.07
N MET A 671 -11.41 -7.79 20.85
CA MET A 671 -10.64 -6.77 21.59
C MET A 671 -10.95 -6.77 23.09
N PHE A 672 -12.20 -6.96 23.49
CA PHE A 672 -12.55 -7.08 24.92
C PHE A 672 -11.98 -8.35 25.54
N ALA A 673 -12.03 -9.48 24.83
CA ALA A 673 -11.39 -10.72 25.28
C ALA A 673 -9.88 -10.52 25.47
N TYR A 674 -9.22 -9.86 24.52
CA TYR A 674 -7.80 -9.49 24.58
C TYR A 674 -7.48 -8.62 25.80
N GLY A 675 -8.22 -7.51 25.98
CA GLY A 675 -8.00 -6.57 27.08
C GLY A 675 -8.22 -7.23 28.45
N PHE A 676 -9.29 -8.01 28.61
CA PHE A 676 -9.55 -8.76 29.84
C PHE A 676 -8.47 -9.79 30.15
N ALA A 677 -8.05 -10.57 29.15
CA ALA A 677 -7.01 -11.58 29.33
C ALA A 677 -5.67 -10.97 29.76
N ARG A 678 -5.27 -9.85 29.15
CA ARG A 678 -4.08 -9.08 29.55
C ARG A 678 -4.23 -8.51 30.96
N GLY A 679 -5.35 -7.89 31.28
CA GLY A 679 -5.61 -7.36 32.63
C GLY A 679 -5.48 -8.41 33.73
N VAL A 680 -5.85 -9.67 33.45
CA VAL A 680 -5.64 -10.81 34.36
C VAL A 680 -4.16 -11.17 34.44
N ARG A 681 -3.49 -11.36 33.30
CA ARG A 681 -2.06 -11.77 33.21
C ARG A 681 -1.12 -10.79 33.90
N PHE A 682 -1.38 -9.50 33.77
CA PHE A 682 -0.56 -8.43 34.34
C PHE A 682 -1.04 -7.94 35.72
N GLY A 683 -2.13 -8.51 36.25
CA GLY A 683 -2.59 -8.21 37.61
C GLY A 683 -3.19 -6.81 37.80
N TRP A 684 -3.73 -6.19 36.74
CA TRP A 684 -4.30 -4.83 36.81
C TRP A 684 -5.74 -4.79 37.33
N LEU A 685 -6.43 -5.94 37.34
CA LEU A 685 -7.87 -6.01 37.62
C LEU A 685 -8.16 -6.22 39.11
N GLN A 686 -9.05 -5.40 39.66
CA GLN A 686 -9.50 -5.53 41.05
C GLN A 686 -10.35 -6.80 41.31
N GLN A 687 -11.11 -7.25 40.30
CA GLN A 687 -11.99 -8.43 40.38
C GLN A 687 -11.70 -9.45 39.28
N PRO A 688 -10.50 -10.07 39.25
CA PRO A 688 -10.00 -10.81 38.09
C PRO A 688 -10.91 -11.97 37.66
N ASN A 689 -11.56 -12.67 38.60
CA ASN A 689 -12.46 -13.79 38.31
C ASN A 689 -13.64 -13.43 37.40
N ARG A 690 -14.17 -12.19 37.48
CA ARG A 690 -15.25 -11.73 36.61
C ARG A 690 -14.77 -11.69 35.15
N TYR A 691 -13.55 -11.19 34.95
CA TYR A 691 -12.97 -10.95 33.64
C TYR A 691 -12.37 -12.21 33.01
N ILE A 692 -11.88 -13.16 33.82
CA ILE A 692 -11.53 -14.52 33.35
C ILE A 692 -12.76 -15.17 32.69
N LYS A 693 -13.91 -15.17 33.37
CA LYS A 693 -15.14 -15.74 32.82
C LYS A 693 -15.63 -14.97 31.59
N ALA A 694 -15.52 -13.64 31.61
CA ALA A 694 -15.94 -12.82 30.48
C ALA A 694 -15.09 -13.09 29.23
N SER A 695 -13.76 -13.19 29.36
CA SER A 695 -12.85 -13.48 28.24
C SER A 695 -13.02 -14.90 27.69
N GLU A 696 -13.22 -15.90 28.55
CA GLU A 696 -13.51 -17.27 28.13
C GLU A 696 -14.83 -17.37 27.38
N ARG A 697 -15.88 -16.72 27.88
CA ARG A 697 -17.19 -16.65 27.20
C ARG A 697 -17.08 -15.94 25.84
N ALA A 698 -16.30 -14.87 25.77
CA ALA A 698 -16.06 -14.14 24.53
C ALA A 698 -15.39 -15.03 23.48
N TRP A 699 -14.28 -15.69 23.85
CA TRP A 699 -13.57 -16.59 22.94
C TRP A 699 -14.41 -17.80 22.51
N ASN A 700 -15.17 -18.38 23.43
CA ASN A 700 -16.12 -19.45 23.09
C ASN A 700 -17.22 -18.96 22.13
N GLY A 701 -17.79 -17.77 22.37
CA GLY A 701 -18.75 -17.16 21.46
C GLY A 701 -18.18 -16.97 20.05
N LEU A 702 -16.95 -16.46 19.95
CA LEU A 702 -16.26 -16.24 18.67
C LEU A 702 -16.02 -17.54 17.91
N THR A 703 -15.49 -18.57 18.57
CA THR A 703 -15.21 -19.87 17.94
C THR A 703 -16.48 -20.67 17.60
N CYS A 704 -17.59 -20.43 18.28
CA CYS A 704 -18.89 -21.02 17.98
C CYS A 704 -19.65 -20.30 16.87
N LYS A 705 -19.52 -18.97 16.74
CA LYS A 705 -20.42 -18.16 15.92
C LYS A 705 -19.75 -17.33 14.85
N ALA A 706 -18.49 -16.92 15.03
CA ALA A 706 -17.81 -15.97 14.16
C ALA A 706 -16.62 -16.57 13.40
N ILE A 707 -16.02 -17.66 13.87
CA ILE A 707 -14.91 -18.32 13.17
C ILE A 707 -15.38 -19.68 12.67
N ASP A 708 -15.44 -19.83 11.35
CA ASP A 708 -15.80 -21.11 10.74
C ASP A 708 -14.59 -22.07 10.67
N ARG A 709 -14.86 -23.34 10.43
CA ARG A 709 -13.89 -24.44 10.38
C ARG A 709 -12.89 -24.33 9.23
N GLN A 710 -13.10 -23.41 8.28
CA GLN A 710 -12.14 -23.06 7.22
C GLN A 710 -11.20 -21.92 7.64
N GLY A 711 -11.43 -21.32 8.80
CA GLY A 711 -10.68 -20.16 9.28
C GLY A 711 -11.20 -18.83 8.74
N ASN A 712 -12.38 -18.79 8.11
CA ASN A 712 -12.97 -17.49 7.76
C ASN A 712 -13.54 -16.83 9.02
N VAL A 713 -13.37 -15.52 9.09
CA VAL A 713 -13.86 -14.68 10.18
C VAL A 713 -15.08 -13.92 9.70
N HIS A 714 -16.20 -14.16 10.35
CA HIS A 714 -17.50 -13.53 10.09
C HIS A 714 -17.80 -12.48 11.16
N GLY A 715 -18.78 -11.63 10.88
CA GLY A 715 -19.29 -10.68 11.88
C GLY A 715 -18.39 -9.50 12.21
N VAL A 716 -17.39 -9.25 11.39
CA VAL A 716 -16.52 -8.06 11.50
C VAL A 716 -17.19 -6.92 10.76
N CYS A 717 -17.52 -5.83 11.44
CA CYS A 717 -18.13 -4.68 10.76
C CYS A 717 -17.12 -3.98 9.85
N SER A 718 -17.53 -3.51 8.67
CA SER A 718 -16.65 -2.81 7.74
C SER A 718 -16.10 -1.52 8.37
N GLY A 719 -15.11 -0.88 7.77
CA GLY A 719 -14.60 0.43 8.20
C GLY A 719 -15.70 1.51 8.21
N SER A 720 -15.66 2.35 9.24
CA SER A 720 -16.75 3.25 9.62
C SER A 720 -16.49 4.70 9.25
N ARG A 721 -17.58 5.46 9.06
CA ARG A 721 -17.62 6.91 9.28
C ARG A 721 -18.08 7.17 10.73
N TYR A 722 -18.83 8.24 10.98
CA TYR A 722 -19.55 8.43 12.24
C TYR A 722 -20.95 9.00 11.97
N ALA A 723 -21.81 8.87 12.97
CA ALA A 723 -23.12 9.49 13.03
C ALA A 723 -23.52 9.77 14.48
N PHE A 724 -24.51 10.64 14.65
CA PHE A 724 -25.17 10.93 15.93
C PHE A 724 -26.34 9.98 16.24
N THR A 725 -26.54 8.94 15.42
CA THR A 725 -27.61 7.96 15.58
C THR A 725 -27.06 6.54 15.57
N ALA A 726 -27.66 5.66 16.38
CA ALA A 726 -27.34 4.23 16.38
C ALA A 726 -27.72 3.55 15.05
N GLU A 727 -28.73 4.07 14.35
CA GLU A 727 -29.23 3.52 13.09
C GLU A 727 -28.14 3.40 12.02
N TYR A 728 -27.25 4.39 11.88
CA TYR A 728 -26.11 4.30 10.97
C TYR A 728 -25.23 3.06 11.27
N TYR A 729 -24.89 2.86 12.55
CA TYR A 729 -24.00 1.77 12.95
C TYR A 729 -24.66 0.40 12.83
N ASP A 730 -25.97 0.32 13.00
CA ASP A 730 -26.73 -0.94 12.93
C ASP A 730 -27.18 -1.29 11.50
N LYS A 731 -27.62 -0.30 10.71
CA LYS A 731 -28.26 -0.52 9.40
C LYS A 731 -27.33 -0.31 8.22
N ASP A 732 -26.37 0.61 8.32
CA ASP A 732 -25.49 0.98 7.20
C ASP A 732 -24.09 0.37 7.34
N LEU A 733 -23.59 0.26 8.58
CA LEU A 733 -22.27 -0.28 8.88
C LEU A 733 -22.36 -1.79 9.13
N LEU A 734 -22.49 -2.56 8.04
CA LEU A 734 -22.69 -4.01 8.08
C LEU A 734 -21.38 -4.81 8.10
N THR A 735 -21.51 -6.12 8.26
CA THR A 735 -20.38 -7.04 8.43
C THR A 735 -19.84 -7.57 7.11
N VAL A 736 -18.52 -7.67 7.01
CA VAL A 736 -17.80 -8.24 5.87
C VAL A 736 -17.01 -9.46 6.35
N THR A 737 -17.13 -10.58 5.63
CA THR A 737 -16.39 -11.80 5.96
C THR A 737 -14.92 -11.64 5.58
N ASN A 738 -14.00 -12.04 6.45
CA ASN A 738 -12.55 -11.87 6.28
C ASN A 738 -12.11 -10.43 6.10
N ASP A 739 -12.84 -9.51 6.71
CA ASP A 739 -12.42 -8.12 6.73
C ASP A 739 -11.12 -7.96 7.56
N ASN A 740 -10.14 -7.24 6.98
CA ASN A 740 -8.81 -7.06 7.56
C ASN A 740 -8.83 -6.37 8.93
N HIS A 741 -9.92 -5.65 9.28
CA HIS A 741 -10.07 -5.03 10.60
C HIS A 741 -10.30 -6.04 11.71
N GLY A 742 -10.55 -7.34 11.43
CA GLY A 742 -10.91 -8.33 12.45
C GLY A 742 -9.94 -9.50 12.58
N ILE A 743 -9.35 -9.97 11.46
CA ILE A 743 -8.58 -11.23 11.43
C ILE A 743 -7.39 -11.18 12.41
N GLY A 744 -6.60 -10.11 12.38
CA GLY A 744 -5.51 -9.87 13.32
C GLY A 744 -5.93 -9.92 14.78
N ILE A 745 -7.07 -9.31 15.10
CA ILE A 745 -7.58 -9.25 16.47
C ILE A 745 -8.07 -10.61 16.93
N MET A 746 -8.68 -11.44 16.06
CA MET A 746 -9.05 -12.81 16.44
C MET A 746 -7.82 -13.61 16.86
N MET A 747 -6.73 -13.48 16.11
CA MET A 747 -5.44 -14.09 16.41
C MET A 747 -4.87 -13.59 17.74
N LEU A 748 -4.89 -12.27 17.97
CA LEU A 748 -4.41 -11.66 19.23
C LEU A 748 -5.26 -12.08 20.43
N ALA A 749 -6.58 -12.08 20.29
CA ALA A 749 -7.53 -12.46 21.33
C ALA A 749 -7.35 -13.93 21.74
N GLY A 750 -7.31 -14.84 20.76
CA GLY A 750 -7.07 -16.26 21.03
C GLY A 750 -5.72 -16.49 21.71
N THR A 751 -4.67 -15.81 21.23
CA THR A 751 -3.33 -15.88 21.81
C THR A 751 -3.30 -15.41 23.27
N GLU A 752 -3.89 -14.26 23.60
CA GLU A 752 -3.89 -13.75 24.98
C GLU A 752 -4.80 -14.56 25.90
N VAL A 753 -5.94 -15.07 25.43
CA VAL A 753 -6.79 -15.98 26.22
C VAL A 753 -6.04 -17.28 26.53
N ALA A 754 -5.30 -17.83 25.57
CA ALA A 754 -4.49 -19.03 25.79
C ALA A 754 -3.36 -18.77 26.79
N LYS A 755 -2.61 -17.68 26.62
CA LYS A 755 -1.59 -17.23 27.58
C LYS A 755 -2.17 -16.97 28.97
N MET A 756 -3.40 -16.46 29.08
CA MET A 756 -4.09 -16.27 30.36
C MET A 756 -4.36 -17.62 31.04
N LYS A 757 -4.89 -18.61 30.31
CA LYS A 757 -5.12 -19.97 30.84
C LYS A 757 -3.82 -20.62 31.31
N GLU A 758 -2.74 -20.47 30.57
CA GLU A 758 -1.41 -20.94 30.98
C GLU A 758 -0.92 -20.24 32.24
N TYR A 759 -1.04 -18.91 32.30
CA TYR A 759 -0.69 -18.11 33.48
C TYR A 759 -1.43 -18.62 34.72
N LEU A 760 -2.76 -18.78 34.64
CA LEU A 760 -3.58 -19.28 35.74
C LEU A 760 -3.15 -20.68 36.16
N THR A 761 -2.92 -21.59 35.21
CA THR A 761 -2.47 -22.96 35.49
C THR A 761 -1.14 -22.99 36.25
N ARG A 762 -0.18 -22.14 35.87
CA ARG A 762 1.11 -22.04 36.57
C ARG A 762 0.93 -21.52 38.00
N HIS A 763 0.11 -20.48 38.20
CA HIS A 763 -0.08 -19.84 39.51
C HIS A 763 -0.92 -20.67 40.49
N THR A 764 -1.87 -21.48 40.00
CA THR A 764 -2.59 -22.44 40.85
C THR A 764 -1.65 -23.53 41.39
N LYS A 765 -0.70 -24.01 40.57
CA LYS A 765 0.28 -25.04 40.98
C LYS A 765 1.28 -24.51 42.02
N THR A 766 1.72 -23.26 41.92
CA THR A 766 2.64 -22.65 42.91
C THR A 766 1.98 -22.45 44.28
N SER A 767 0.70 -22.09 44.32
CA SER A 767 -0.06 -21.94 45.58
C SER A 767 -0.23 -23.26 46.35
N THR A 768 -0.39 -24.37 45.65
CA THR A 768 -0.45 -25.72 46.24
C THR A 768 0.91 -26.28 46.67
N ALA A 769 2.03 -25.77 46.14
CA ALA A 769 3.37 -26.23 46.52
C ALA A 769 3.90 -25.55 47.80
N VAL A 770 3.47 -24.31 48.08
CA VAL A 770 3.87 -23.54 49.28
C VAL A 770 3.07 -23.95 50.53
N THR A 771 1.97 -24.66 50.38
CA THR A 771 1.13 -25.16 51.48
C THR A 771 1.56 -26.53 52.01
N HIS A 772 2.65 -27.11 51.47
CA HIS A 772 3.19 -28.41 51.88
C HIS A 772 4.67 -28.38 52.33
N SER A 773 5.22 -27.20 52.63
CA SER A 773 6.57 -27.04 53.23
C SER A 773 6.52 -26.62 54.69
#